data_AF-A0A926T3C1-F1
#
_entry.id   AF-A0A926T3C1-F1
#
_cell.length_a   1.000
_cell.length_b   1.000
_cell.length_c   1.000
_cell.angle_alpha   90.00
_cell.angle_beta   90.00
_cell.angle_gamma   90.00
#
_symmetry.space_group_name_H-M   'P 1'
#
loop_
_entity.id
_entity.type
_entity.pdbx_description
1 polymer ?
#
loop_
_entity_poly.entity_id
_entity_poly.type
_entity_poly.pdbx_seq_one_letter_code
_entity_poly.pdbx_strand_id
1 'polypeptide(L)'
;MKPIKNLFKLVSKTLPAKKVAEGVENNQNLDLSDPNLSSFPFNYYLDSPKVNEEIASNLIAIRGWITSEYPIEHPVLQNAAGTYTQPLAIVSRPDVEADYAGQYVVGFQSYFSIFNLLLGDSWNIEFLINSKIHKFSVNFTVSKILLEELKNPTRFTQPFTYCIDSPTFNEEVNSRVIGFRGWIKSEHLIENPTLQNQAGTCIQPLQITKRPDVAAESPHHYVLGFKHYLSAIELLPDESDSWYIHFSIRGKKYNFLVPFSISRQVLEELKNNNLSEAPFTCKIESPNQDEKINSGGVFLRGWMTADFPIKELTLCNTGTWVEPLEILNRQDVEADYPHSYVVGFQHYLSTRNLLSDESWFLRFLINGEKHTFPLTFSISNTVLADLNIQNQEIKPFTYWLDSPALNEEVTATFLIIRGWVTATHPIEQPTLQNADGTFIQPLAIETRPDLKAHSPYNYMLGFQHFLSIADFSPGDVWSIHFFVENQACSFALPFKISPQAYENFWKVKHQKLQTLRNILRCPICESEKLEDLESALRCCDCGEEFSKNRTSYNFLTKELIEYGKVKPTTNISSSGYDELCRQLIREFPEGLILDNGCGLRKYSPHANVINFEIVEYATTDVVGIGEKLPFQSNVFDAVFSFAVLEHVKNPFECAQEIIRVLKPGGTLYIQVPFLQPFHGYPDHYYNMTSSGLKNLFAEDLNIIECGVQDAGAPIWCLSWFLNSYIRGLPASIAQKFKNMKVSELIEHPTLYLAKDFVVQLSPAAQEELASVNYLVGKKIAPVNTVEEDTGLGN
;
A
#
# COMPACT_ATOMS: atom_id res chain seq x y z
N MET A 1 46.08 26.56 -18.40
CA MET A 1 47.06 26.27 -17.33
C MET A 1 47.83 27.54 -16.98
N LYS A 2 47.53 28.11 -15.80
CA LYS A 2 48.01 29.31 -15.05
C LYS A 2 46.78 29.90 -14.32
N PRO A 3 46.88 30.73 -13.25
CA PRO A 3 47.80 30.71 -12.08
C PRO A 3 47.14 31.14 -10.72
N ILE A 4 47.85 30.85 -9.61
CA ILE A 4 48.08 31.62 -8.35
C ILE A 4 47.06 32.67 -7.80
N LYS A 5 46.61 32.40 -6.55
CA LYS A 5 46.30 33.25 -5.34
C LYS A 5 45.56 34.60 -5.43
N ASN A 6 44.54 34.76 -4.56
CA ASN A 6 44.07 35.97 -3.82
C ASN A 6 42.76 35.59 -3.08
N LEU A 7 42.25 36.14 -1.97
CA LEU A 7 42.65 37.08 -0.90
C LEU A 7 41.44 37.05 0.09
N PHE A 8 41.66 37.11 1.42
CA PHE A 8 40.79 37.65 2.51
C PHE A 8 39.24 37.43 2.51
N LYS A 9 38.65 36.79 3.55
CA LYS A 9 38.13 37.36 4.83
C LYS A 9 36.74 38.04 4.79
N LEU A 10 35.82 37.47 5.59
CA LEU A 10 34.81 38.09 6.47
C LEU A 10 33.61 38.87 5.87
N VAL A 11 32.38 38.36 6.11
CA VAL A 11 31.30 39.08 6.85
C VAL A 11 30.44 38.05 7.60
N SER A 12 30.47 38.15 8.93
CA SER A 12 29.53 37.57 9.89
C SER A 12 28.18 38.30 9.90
N LYS A 13 27.05 37.59 10.06
CA LYS A 13 25.88 38.02 10.88
C LYS A 13 24.83 36.89 11.01
N THR A 14 24.80 36.31 12.22
CA THR A 14 23.65 35.83 13.03
C THR A 14 22.29 35.54 12.39
N LEU A 15 21.72 34.34 12.69
CA LEU A 15 20.41 34.08 13.33
C LEU A 15 20.12 32.54 13.34
N PRO A 16 19.28 32.00 14.24
CA PRO A 16 19.49 31.75 15.66
C PRO A 16 19.56 30.24 16.02
N ALA A 17 19.97 29.96 17.26
CA ALA A 17 19.91 28.65 17.90
C ALA A 17 18.52 27.99 17.79
N LYS A 18 18.49 26.71 17.38
CA LYS A 18 17.37 25.81 17.69
C LYS A 18 17.83 24.84 18.78
N LYS A 19 17.24 25.07 19.95
CA LYS A 19 17.15 24.24 21.16
C LYS A 19 17.83 22.87 21.08
N VAL A 20 18.96 22.77 21.79
CA VAL A 20 19.33 21.55 22.49
C VAL A 20 18.16 21.19 23.39
N ALA A 21 17.52 20.05 23.15
CA ALA A 21 16.69 19.42 24.15
C ALA A 21 17.65 18.92 25.24
N GLU A 22 17.69 19.65 26.34
CA GLU A 22 18.21 19.17 27.62
C GLU A 22 17.54 17.83 27.95
N GLY A 23 18.33 16.82 28.31
CA GLY A 23 17.77 15.63 28.94
C GLY A 23 18.45 14.29 28.70
N VAL A 24 19.79 14.20 28.60
CA VAL A 24 20.50 12.97 29.00
C VAL A 24 21.87 13.34 29.58
N GLU A 25 21.89 13.90 30.77
CA GLU A 25 23.02 13.65 31.68
C GLU A 25 22.73 12.33 32.39
N ASN A 26 23.46 11.28 32.01
CA ASN A 26 23.89 10.23 32.92
C ASN A 26 25.09 9.50 32.31
N ASN A 27 26.26 10.13 32.44
CA ASN A 27 27.53 9.42 32.53
C ASN A 27 27.45 8.44 33.70
N GLN A 28 27.50 7.12 33.46
CA GLN A 28 27.85 6.17 34.52
C GLN A 28 28.84 5.11 34.02
N ASN A 29 30.09 5.32 34.46
CA ASN A 29 31.22 4.38 34.60
C ASN A 29 31.94 3.86 33.34
N LEU A 30 32.74 4.72 32.72
CA LEU A 30 33.99 4.33 32.05
C LEU A 30 35.12 4.29 33.10
N ASP A 31 35.77 3.14 33.26
CA ASP A 31 37.09 3.07 33.90
C ASP A 31 38.12 3.67 32.93
N LEU A 32 38.42 4.95 33.10
CA LEU A 32 39.35 5.72 32.27
C LEU A 32 40.84 5.47 32.63
N SER A 33 41.18 4.31 33.20
CA SER A 33 42.56 3.97 33.57
C SER A 33 43.32 3.14 32.52
N ASP A 34 42.71 2.74 31.40
CA ASP A 34 43.40 2.10 30.27
C ASP A 34 43.94 3.15 29.27
N PRO A 35 45.26 3.31 29.11
CA PRO A 35 45.86 4.28 28.19
C PRO A 35 45.56 4.00 26.69
N ASN A 36 44.89 2.90 26.34
CA ASN A 36 44.57 2.55 24.95
C ASN A 36 43.18 3.00 24.46
N LEU A 37 42.35 3.65 25.31
CA LEU A 37 40.98 4.01 24.94
C LEU A 37 40.80 5.41 24.33
N SER A 38 41.85 6.21 24.20
CA SER A 38 41.74 7.62 23.76
C SER A 38 41.89 7.86 22.25
N SER A 39 41.52 6.91 21.38
CA SER A 39 41.38 7.18 19.92
C SER A 39 40.70 6.05 19.12
N PHE A 40 39.38 5.87 19.18
CA PHE A 40 38.66 5.07 18.16
C PHE A 40 37.24 5.60 17.83
N PRO A 41 36.76 5.50 16.58
CA PRO A 41 35.56 6.19 16.07
C PRO A 41 34.30 5.31 16.08
N PHE A 42 33.80 4.93 17.26
CA PHE A 42 32.54 4.19 17.39
C PHE A 42 31.80 4.55 18.69
N ASN A 43 30.46 4.50 18.67
CA ASN A 43 29.59 4.68 19.84
C ASN A 43 28.79 3.40 20.09
N TYR A 44 28.44 3.09 21.34
CA TYR A 44 27.59 1.94 21.65
C TYR A 44 26.70 2.20 22.86
N TYR A 45 25.62 1.44 22.96
CA TYR A 45 24.69 1.49 24.09
C TYR A 45 24.05 0.12 24.34
N LEU A 46 23.83 -0.21 25.62
CA LEU A 46 23.20 -1.45 26.05
C LEU A 46 21.80 -1.15 26.61
N ASP A 47 20.76 -1.58 25.90
CA ASP A 47 19.37 -1.38 26.28
C ASP A 47 18.93 -2.36 27.41
N SER A 48 19.58 -3.51 27.52
CA SER A 48 19.42 -4.49 28.60
C SER A 48 20.59 -5.50 28.60
N PRO A 49 21.10 -5.92 29.77
CA PRO A 49 20.75 -5.38 31.08
C PRO A 49 21.23 -3.94 31.27
N LYS A 50 20.47 -3.15 32.02
CA LYS A 50 20.94 -1.84 32.49
C LYS A 50 22.11 -2.06 33.47
N VAL A 51 22.99 -1.07 33.58
CA VAL A 51 24.14 -1.15 34.51
C VAL A 51 23.63 -1.42 35.93
N ASN A 52 24.13 -2.51 36.53
CA ASN A 52 23.73 -3.00 37.85
C ASN A 52 22.26 -3.46 37.97
N GLU A 53 21.61 -3.83 36.86
CA GLU A 53 20.28 -4.45 36.91
C GLU A 53 20.32 -5.76 37.71
N GLU A 54 19.41 -5.91 38.67
CA GLU A 54 19.23 -7.15 39.44
C GLU A 54 18.25 -8.06 38.68
N ILE A 55 18.77 -9.17 38.17
CA ILE A 55 18.04 -10.17 37.40
C ILE A 55 17.38 -11.15 38.35
N ALA A 56 16.05 -11.15 38.38
CA ALA A 56 15.23 -12.09 39.15
C ALA A 56 14.55 -13.16 38.27
N SER A 57 14.84 -13.18 36.96
CA SER A 57 14.33 -14.16 35.99
C SER A 57 15.39 -15.19 35.60
N ASN A 58 14.95 -16.40 35.23
CA ASN A 58 15.83 -17.47 34.73
C ASN A 58 16.37 -17.22 33.30
N LEU A 59 15.89 -16.16 32.64
CA LEU A 59 16.27 -15.70 31.31
C LEU A 59 16.56 -14.19 31.35
N ILE A 60 17.65 -13.77 30.71
CA ILE A 60 18.06 -12.37 30.54
C ILE A 60 18.10 -12.03 29.04
N ALA A 61 17.58 -10.86 28.68
CA ALA A 61 17.76 -10.31 27.34
C ALA A 61 19.04 -9.48 27.30
N ILE A 62 19.88 -9.73 26.29
CA ILE A 62 21.03 -8.87 25.99
C ILE A 62 20.70 -8.16 24.69
N ARG A 63 20.48 -6.84 24.77
CA ARG A 63 20.10 -6.00 23.64
C ARG A 63 20.79 -4.64 23.69
N GLY A 64 21.10 -4.09 22.53
CA GLY A 64 21.75 -2.79 22.41
C GLY A 64 22.04 -2.44 20.96
N TRP A 65 22.88 -1.42 20.77
CA TRP A 65 23.32 -0.96 19.46
C TRP A 65 24.76 -0.46 19.49
N ILE A 66 25.39 -0.44 18.32
CA ILE A 66 26.74 0.10 18.08
C ILE A 66 26.78 0.85 16.74
N THR A 67 27.53 1.94 16.68
CA THR A 67 27.77 2.74 15.46
C THR A 67 29.26 2.85 15.17
N SER A 68 29.67 2.87 13.90
CA SER A 68 31.06 3.05 13.51
C SER A 68 31.19 3.68 12.13
N GLU A 69 32.29 4.39 11.89
CA GLU A 69 32.68 4.86 10.55
C GLU A 69 33.10 3.72 9.61
N TYR A 70 33.32 2.51 10.13
CA TYR A 70 33.68 1.31 9.37
C TYR A 70 32.61 0.21 9.52
N PRO A 71 32.52 -0.75 8.58
CA PRO A 71 31.61 -1.89 8.70
C PRO A 71 31.81 -2.64 10.02
N ILE A 72 30.68 -2.99 10.65
CA ILE A 72 30.62 -3.71 11.93
C ILE A 72 30.10 -5.11 11.65
N GLU A 73 30.86 -6.12 12.05
CA GLU A 73 30.51 -7.51 11.83
C GLU A 73 30.54 -8.31 13.14
N HIS A 74 29.77 -9.40 13.16
CA HIS A 74 29.86 -10.46 14.16
C HIS A 74 29.70 -10.01 15.64
N PRO A 75 28.54 -9.48 16.05
CA PRO A 75 28.26 -9.26 17.47
C PRO A 75 28.13 -10.61 18.19
N VAL A 76 29.00 -10.87 19.16
CA VAL A 76 29.07 -12.17 19.85
C VAL A 76 29.20 -11.98 21.35
N LEU A 77 28.35 -12.63 22.13
CA LEU A 77 28.52 -12.70 23.58
C LEU A 77 29.54 -13.77 23.95
N GLN A 78 30.52 -13.40 24.78
CA GLN A 78 31.60 -14.29 25.22
C GLN A 78 31.89 -14.13 26.72
N ASN A 79 32.20 -15.23 27.42
CA ASN A 79 32.71 -15.16 28.79
C ASN A 79 34.21 -14.78 28.81
N ALA A 80 34.73 -14.27 29.93
CA ALA A 80 36.12 -13.82 30.02
C ALA A 80 37.17 -14.92 29.76
N ALA A 81 36.82 -16.19 29.96
CA ALA A 81 37.68 -17.32 29.65
C ALA A 81 37.68 -17.71 28.15
N GLY A 82 36.77 -17.14 27.34
CA GLY A 82 36.59 -17.46 25.92
C GLY A 82 36.02 -18.87 25.64
N THR A 83 35.62 -19.60 26.69
CA THR A 83 35.15 -20.98 26.61
C THR A 83 33.67 -21.10 26.22
N TYR A 84 32.90 -20.03 26.40
CA TYR A 84 31.52 -19.95 25.94
C TYR A 84 31.37 -18.74 25.04
N THR A 85 30.84 -18.95 23.84
CA THR A 85 30.73 -17.95 22.79
C THR A 85 29.41 -18.16 22.06
N GLN A 86 28.58 -17.13 21.94
CA GLN A 86 27.28 -17.22 21.29
C GLN A 86 26.98 -15.96 20.46
N PRO A 87 26.65 -16.11 19.15
CA PRO A 87 26.28 -14.98 18.31
C PRO A 87 25.02 -14.27 18.80
N LEU A 88 24.99 -12.94 18.64
CA LEU A 88 23.80 -12.12 18.87
C LEU A 88 23.07 -11.89 17.54
N ALA A 89 21.75 -11.97 17.56
CA ALA A 89 20.94 -11.68 16.37
C ALA A 89 21.01 -10.18 16.05
N ILE A 90 21.20 -9.85 14.77
CA ILE A 90 21.25 -8.48 14.27
C ILE A 90 19.82 -7.97 14.08
N VAL A 91 19.54 -6.76 14.57
CA VAL A 91 18.24 -6.09 14.45
C VAL A 91 18.43 -4.68 13.88
N SER A 92 17.48 -4.22 13.06
CA SER A 92 17.47 -2.85 12.54
C SER A 92 17.12 -1.84 13.65
N ARG A 93 17.75 -0.67 13.62
CA ARG A 93 17.53 0.42 14.58
C ARG A 93 17.36 1.75 13.85
N PRO A 94 16.20 1.98 13.19
CA PRO A 94 15.95 3.20 12.43
C PRO A 94 16.03 4.48 13.28
N ASP A 95 15.71 4.36 14.57
CA ASP A 95 15.83 5.41 15.57
C ASP A 95 17.30 5.86 15.76
N VAL A 96 18.24 4.92 15.74
CA VAL A 96 19.68 5.20 15.87
C VAL A 96 20.30 5.58 14.52
N GLU A 97 19.85 4.96 13.42
CA GLU A 97 20.28 5.28 12.06
C GLU A 97 19.99 6.76 11.69
N ALA A 98 18.87 7.31 12.17
CA ALA A 98 18.53 8.71 11.98
C ALA A 98 19.47 9.67 12.72
N ASP A 99 19.86 9.33 13.95
CA ASP A 99 20.72 10.15 14.80
C ASP A 99 22.21 10.08 14.40
N TYR A 100 22.63 8.99 13.76
CA TYR A 100 24.01 8.75 13.32
C TYR A 100 24.12 8.57 11.80
N ALA A 101 23.44 9.42 11.05
CA ALA A 101 23.44 9.40 9.58
C ALA A 101 24.86 9.48 9.00
N GLY A 102 25.22 8.48 8.17
CA GLY A 102 26.55 8.36 7.56
C GLY A 102 27.52 7.42 8.28
N GLN A 103 27.12 6.82 9.41
CA GLN A 103 27.84 5.72 10.07
C GLN A 103 27.14 4.38 9.81
N TYR A 104 27.89 3.27 9.93
CA TYR A 104 27.31 1.93 10.02
C TYR A 104 26.68 1.75 11.39
N VAL A 105 25.41 1.37 11.44
CA VAL A 105 24.66 1.12 12.68
C VAL A 105 24.26 -0.35 12.72
N VAL A 106 24.55 -1.03 13.83
CA VAL A 106 24.15 -2.41 14.08
C VAL A 106 23.44 -2.49 15.42
N GLY A 107 22.14 -2.82 15.40
CA GLY A 107 21.42 -3.27 16.57
C GLY A 107 21.66 -4.76 16.81
N PHE A 108 21.67 -5.18 18.06
CA PHE A 108 21.81 -6.59 18.44
C PHE A 108 20.83 -6.98 19.55
N GLN A 109 20.32 -8.21 19.52
CA GLN A 109 19.44 -8.75 20.56
C GLN A 109 19.50 -10.29 20.63
N SER A 110 19.60 -10.86 21.83
CA SER A 110 19.38 -12.31 22.08
C SER A 110 19.01 -12.58 23.54
N TYR A 111 18.46 -13.78 23.81
CA TYR A 111 18.05 -14.20 25.15
C TYR A 111 18.92 -15.33 25.67
N PHE A 112 19.29 -15.26 26.96
CA PHE A 112 20.22 -16.19 27.59
C PHE A 112 19.66 -16.72 28.90
N SER A 113 19.83 -18.01 29.18
CA SER A 113 19.49 -18.54 30.51
C SER A 113 20.51 -18.04 31.53
N ILE A 114 20.02 -17.55 32.68
CA ILE A 114 20.87 -17.10 33.78
C ILE A 114 21.78 -18.22 34.29
N PHE A 115 21.34 -19.48 34.19
CA PHE A 115 22.12 -20.64 34.57
C PHE A 115 23.39 -20.78 33.72
N ASN A 116 23.29 -20.55 32.41
CA ASN A 116 24.44 -20.61 31.50
C ASN A 116 25.40 -19.43 31.73
N LEU A 117 24.88 -18.28 32.15
CA LEU A 117 25.69 -17.10 32.40
C LEU A 117 26.40 -17.13 33.77
N LEU A 118 25.83 -17.82 34.76
CA LEU A 118 26.46 -18.03 36.08
C LEU A 118 27.69 -18.96 36.05
N LEU A 119 27.98 -19.59 34.91
CA LEU A 119 29.18 -20.42 34.71
C LEU A 119 30.45 -19.58 34.39
N GLY A 120 30.32 -18.27 34.17
CA GLY A 120 31.44 -17.38 33.85
C GLY A 120 31.52 -16.19 34.80
N ASP A 121 32.72 -15.84 35.24
CA ASP A 121 32.96 -14.75 36.22
C ASP A 121 32.72 -13.35 35.64
N SER A 122 32.80 -13.18 34.32
CA SER A 122 32.47 -11.94 33.61
C SER A 122 32.18 -12.18 32.13
N TRP A 123 31.36 -11.31 31.52
CA TRP A 123 30.85 -11.44 30.15
C TRP A 123 31.13 -10.19 29.34
N ASN A 124 31.46 -10.36 28.07
CA ASN A 124 31.70 -9.27 27.12
C ASN A 124 30.97 -9.52 25.81
N ILE A 125 30.56 -8.45 25.12
CA ILE A 125 30.15 -8.52 23.72
C ILE A 125 31.32 -8.12 22.85
N GLU A 126 31.66 -8.99 21.90
CA GLU A 126 32.73 -8.83 20.94
C GLU A 126 32.17 -8.38 19.58
N PHE A 127 32.87 -7.46 18.91
CA PHE A 127 32.58 -6.98 17.56
C PHE A 127 33.86 -6.94 16.74
N LEU A 128 33.73 -7.19 15.44
CA LEU A 128 34.80 -6.98 14.48
C LEU A 128 34.57 -5.67 13.73
N ILE A 129 35.47 -4.70 13.89
CA ILE A 129 35.44 -3.41 13.20
C ILE A 129 36.78 -3.21 12.53
N ASN A 130 36.80 -3.05 11.20
CA ASN A 130 38.03 -2.87 10.42
C ASN A 130 39.11 -3.94 10.74
N SER A 131 38.71 -5.22 10.78
CA SER A 131 39.58 -6.36 11.11
C SER A 131 40.24 -6.32 12.51
N LYS A 132 39.74 -5.48 13.42
CA LYS A 132 40.15 -5.44 14.83
C LYS A 132 38.99 -5.85 15.73
N ILE A 133 39.34 -6.62 16.77
CA ILE A 133 38.39 -7.10 17.76
C ILE A 133 38.20 -6.02 18.83
N HIS A 134 36.94 -5.65 19.06
CA HIS A 134 36.53 -4.72 20.10
C HIS A 134 35.58 -5.42 21.07
N LYS A 135 35.72 -5.14 22.38
CA LYS A 135 34.93 -5.78 23.44
C LYS A 135 34.36 -4.74 24.40
N PHE A 136 33.13 -4.96 24.88
CA PHE A 136 32.59 -4.24 26.04
C PHE A 136 31.95 -5.20 27.04
N SER A 137 32.03 -4.86 28.32
CA SER A 137 31.54 -5.72 29.40
C SER A 137 30.04 -5.61 29.61
N VAL A 138 29.41 -6.76 29.89
CA VAL A 138 28.00 -6.88 30.26
C VAL A 138 27.93 -7.19 31.75
N ASN A 139 27.52 -6.20 32.54
CA ASN A 139 27.45 -6.29 33.99
C ASN A 139 25.99 -6.35 34.47
N PHE A 140 25.67 -7.36 35.27
CA PHE A 140 24.38 -7.52 35.94
C PHE A 140 24.58 -8.25 37.26
N THR A 141 23.61 -8.14 38.17
CA THR A 141 23.58 -8.92 39.42
C THR A 141 22.40 -9.88 39.39
N VAL A 142 22.47 -11.00 40.10
CA VAL A 142 21.35 -11.97 40.16
C VAL A 142 20.72 -11.88 41.53
N SER A 143 19.39 -11.85 41.59
CA SER A 143 18.68 -11.66 42.84
C SER A 143 18.94 -12.78 43.84
N LYS A 144 18.99 -12.44 45.13
CA LYS A 144 19.24 -13.44 46.20
C LYS A 144 18.20 -14.56 46.19
N ILE A 145 16.95 -14.24 45.89
CA ILE A 145 15.84 -15.20 45.80
C ILE A 145 16.09 -16.17 44.65
N LEU A 146 16.41 -15.66 43.46
CA LEU A 146 16.72 -16.50 42.30
C LEU A 146 17.98 -17.35 42.52
N LEU A 147 19.01 -16.79 43.18
CA LEU A 147 20.21 -17.53 43.58
C LEU A 147 19.92 -18.66 44.58
N GLU A 148 18.95 -18.48 45.48
CA GLU A 148 18.49 -19.53 46.39
C GLU A 148 17.65 -20.60 45.67
N GLU A 149 16.82 -20.20 44.69
CA GLU A 149 16.09 -21.12 43.83
C GLU A 149 17.03 -21.96 42.94
N LEU A 150 18.10 -21.35 42.42
CA LEU A 150 19.15 -22.00 41.62
C LEU A 150 20.02 -22.97 42.43
N LYS A 151 20.11 -22.80 43.75
CA LYS A 151 20.86 -23.69 44.67
C LYS A 151 20.12 -25.00 45.01
N ASN A 152 18.86 -25.16 44.61
CA ASN A 152 18.09 -26.40 44.78
C ASN A 152 17.90 -27.11 43.41
N PRO A 153 18.80 -28.03 43.02
CA PRO A 153 18.87 -28.55 41.64
C PRO A 153 17.69 -29.45 41.27
N THR A 154 16.92 -29.94 42.26
CA THR A 154 15.75 -30.81 42.06
C THR A 154 14.53 -30.09 41.48
N ARG A 155 14.57 -28.75 41.35
CA ARG A 155 13.53 -27.97 40.65
C ARG A 155 13.85 -27.66 39.17
N PHE A 156 15.04 -28.01 38.66
CA PHE A 156 15.47 -27.71 37.27
C PHE A 156 15.14 -28.80 36.25
N THR A 157 14.04 -29.50 36.44
CA THR A 157 13.35 -30.25 35.37
C THR A 157 11.94 -29.69 35.21
N GLN A 158 11.80 -28.37 35.13
CA GLN A 158 10.52 -27.80 34.71
C GLN A 158 10.37 -28.08 33.21
N PRO A 159 9.25 -28.66 32.75
CA PRO A 159 9.08 -29.07 31.36
C PRO A 159 8.89 -27.88 30.39
N PHE A 160 9.15 -26.64 30.84
CA PHE A 160 8.90 -25.42 30.09
C PHE A 160 9.90 -24.31 30.39
N THR A 161 9.98 -23.36 29.46
CA THR A 161 10.65 -22.05 29.53
C THR A 161 9.64 -20.96 29.19
N TYR A 162 9.82 -19.72 29.64
CA TYR A 162 8.89 -18.63 29.35
C TYR A 162 9.62 -17.29 29.29
N CYS A 163 8.99 -16.29 28.68
CA CYS A 163 9.47 -14.90 28.66
C CYS A 163 8.28 -13.94 28.71
N ILE A 164 8.49 -12.79 29.36
CA ILE A 164 7.58 -11.63 29.33
C ILE A 164 8.29 -10.54 28.53
N ASP A 165 7.78 -10.16 27.36
CA ASP A 165 8.40 -9.10 26.54
C ASP A 165 8.02 -7.69 27.01
N SER A 166 6.91 -7.56 27.73
CA SER A 166 6.43 -6.31 28.36
C SER A 166 5.33 -6.66 29.37
N PRO A 167 5.21 -5.96 30.51
CA PRO A 167 6.15 -4.95 31.00
C PRO A 167 7.51 -5.56 31.37
N THR A 168 8.56 -4.75 31.32
CA THR A 168 9.91 -5.12 31.77
C THR A 168 9.95 -5.19 33.30
N PHE A 169 10.88 -5.97 33.86
CA PHE A 169 10.97 -6.17 35.32
C PHE A 169 11.15 -4.82 36.05
N ASN A 170 10.32 -4.54 37.06
CA ASN A 170 10.21 -3.26 37.78
C ASN A 170 9.73 -2.04 36.95
N GLU A 171 9.07 -2.26 35.81
CA GLU A 171 8.38 -1.17 35.11
C GLU A 171 7.18 -0.70 35.94
N GLU A 172 7.24 0.55 36.40
CA GLU A 172 6.16 1.19 37.14
C GLU A 172 5.10 1.66 36.14
N VAL A 173 3.92 1.04 36.16
CA VAL A 173 2.86 1.32 35.18
C VAL A 173 2.06 2.53 35.64
N ASN A 174 2.19 3.63 34.89
CA ASN A 174 1.48 4.91 35.11
C ASN A 174 0.16 5.02 34.32
N SER A 175 -0.36 3.90 33.82
CA SER A 175 -1.58 3.81 33.00
C SER A 175 -2.69 3.09 33.76
N ARG A 176 -3.95 3.41 33.44
CA ARG A 176 -5.14 2.71 33.94
C ARG A 176 -5.36 1.34 33.29
N VAL A 177 -4.57 0.99 32.28
CA VAL A 177 -4.56 -0.32 31.61
C VAL A 177 -3.12 -0.84 31.53
N ILE A 178 -2.93 -2.08 31.96
CA ILE A 178 -1.66 -2.81 31.98
C ILE A 178 -1.67 -3.83 30.85
N GLY A 179 -0.99 -3.51 29.76
CA GLY A 179 -0.73 -4.48 28.70
C GLY A 179 0.48 -5.33 29.05
N PHE A 180 0.36 -6.65 28.95
CA PHE A 180 1.51 -7.54 29.02
C PHE A 180 1.49 -8.59 27.91
N ARG A 181 2.70 -8.92 27.42
CA ARG A 181 2.91 -9.87 26.33
C ARG A 181 4.09 -10.77 26.65
N GLY A 182 4.06 -11.98 26.13
CA GLY A 182 5.11 -12.95 26.36
C GLY A 182 4.88 -14.25 25.62
N TRP A 183 5.64 -15.27 26.01
CA TRP A 183 5.50 -16.62 25.47
C TRP A 183 5.90 -17.68 26.49
N ILE A 184 5.37 -18.89 26.32
CA ILE A 184 5.72 -20.11 27.06
C ILE A 184 6.14 -21.16 26.02
N LYS A 185 7.24 -21.86 26.27
CA LYS A 185 7.79 -22.92 25.44
C LYS A 185 7.90 -24.21 26.25
N SER A 186 7.45 -25.34 25.72
CA SER A 186 7.49 -26.65 26.41
C SER A 186 7.67 -27.78 25.41
N GLU A 187 8.29 -28.90 25.81
CA GLU A 187 8.39 -30.11 24.97
C GLU A 187 7.01 -30.78 24.74
N HIS A 188 6.05 -30.45 25.59
CA HIS A 188 4.68 -30.99 25.56
C HIS A 188 3.66 -29.85 25.49
N LEU A 189 2.45 -30.17 25.03
CA LEU A 189 1.35 -29.21 24.89
C LEU A 189 1.08 -28.46 26.19
N ILE A 190 0.91 -27.14 26.07
CA ILE A 190 0.55 -26.23 27.16
C ILE A 190 -0.96 -26.06 27.13
N GLU A 191 -1.62 -26.39 28.24
CA GLU A 191 -3.08 -26.45 28.35
C GLU A 191 -3.58 -25.50 29.44
N ASN A 192 -4.72 -24.86 29.19
CA ASN A 192 -5.46 -24.02 30.14
C ASN A 192 -4.66 -22.87 30.77
N PRO A 193 -3.97 -22.02 29.98
CA PRO A 193 -3.32 -20.85 30.53
C PRO A 193 -4.35 -19.83 31.05
N THR A 194 -4.19 -19.44 32.30
CA THR A 194 -5.02 -18.46 33.02
C THR A 194 -4.12 -17.50 33.75
N LEU A 195 -4.56 -16.26 33.88
CA LEU A 195 -3.93 -15.24 34.71
C LEU A 195 -4.66 -15.19 36.05
N GLN A 196 -3.92 -15.20 37.15
CA GLN A 196 -4.45 -15.24 38.51
C GLN A 196 -3.70 -14.26 39.42
N ASN A 197 -4.39 -13.55 40.28
CA ASN A 197 -3.73 -12.78 41.35
C ASN A 197 -3.23 -13.73 42.46
N GLN A 198 -2.33 -13.25 43.32
CA GLN A 198 -1.77 -14.06 44.42
C GLN A 198 -2.83 -14.64 45.36
N ALA A 199 -3.94 -13.92 45.56
CA ALA A 199 -5.06 -14.35 46.40
C ALA A 199 -5.95 -15.43 45.74
N GLY A 200 -5.85 -15.63 44.42
CA GLY A 200 -6.65 -16.58 43.64
C GLY A 200 -8.14 -16.19 43.49
N THR A 201 -8.48 -14.96 43.83
CA THR A 201 -9.82 -14.36 43.80
C THR A 201 -10.20 -13.84 42.41
N CYS A 202 -9.20 -13.44 41.61
CA CYS A 202 -9.38 -13.06 40.21
C CYS A 202 -8.69 -14.07 39.30
N ILE A 203 -9.44 -14.70 38.40
CA ILE A 203 -8.94 -15.69 37.43
C ILE A 203 -9.49 -15.32 36.05
N GLN A 204 -8.59 -15.00 35.11
CA GLN A 204 -8.95 -14.67 33.73
C GLN A 204 -8.30 -15.65 32.74
N PRO A 205 -8.99 -16.09 31.67
CA PRO A 205 -8.36 -16.85 30.59
C PRO A 205 -7.30 -16.02 29.87
N LEU A 206 -6.12 -16.59 29.65
CA LEU A 206 -5.03 -15.87 28.99
C LEU A 206 -5.31 -15.74 27.48
N GLN A 207 -5.16 -14.53 26.93
CA GLN A 207 -5.37 -14.31 25.49
C GLN A 207 -4.14 -14.77 24.69
N ILE A 208 -4.34 -15.78 23.85
CA ILE A 208 -3.29 -16.49 23.13
C ILE A 208 -3.00 -15.84 21.78
N THR A 209 -1.71 -15.71 21.47
CA THR A 209 -1.19 -15.17 20.21
C THR A 209 -0.20 -16.15 19.57
N LYS A 210 0.06 -15.98 18.28
CA LYS A 210 1.14 -16.70 17.60
C LYS A 210 2.46 -15.94 17.79
N ARG A 211 3.55 -16.66 18.04
CA ARG A 211 4.93 -16.13 18.09
C ARG A 211 5.83 -16.88 17.11
N PRO A 212 5.75 -16.55 15.81
CA PRO A 212 6.48 -17.24 14.76
C PRO A 212 8.01 -17.11 14.92
N ASP A 213 8.46 -15.98 15.45
CA ASP A 213 9.83 -15.68 15.81
C ASP A 213 10.39 -16.71 16.82
N VAL A 214 9.68 -16.93 17.92
CA VAL A 214 10.09 -17.88 18.96
C VAL A 214 9.92 -19.33 18.50
N ALA A 215 8.88 -19.61 17.71
CA ALA A 215 8.63 -20.93 17.14
C ALA A 215 9.71 -21.34 16.13
N ALA A 216 10.24 -20.40 15.35
CA ALA A 216 11.33 -20.64 14.41
C ALA A 216 12.65 -21.01 15.11
N GLU A 217 12.95 -20.37 16.25
CA GLU A 217 14.14 -20.65 17.05
C GLU A 217 14.03 -21.94 17.87
N SER A 218 12.84 -22.54 17.98
CA SER A 218 12.59 -23.73 18.80
C SER A 218 11.61 -24.70 18.16
N PRO A 219 11.97 -25.29 17.00
CA PRO A 219 11.04 -26.08 16.16
C PRO A 219 10.56 -27.38 16.81
N HIS A 220 11.23 -27.87 17.85
CA HIS A 220 10.88 -29.10 18.57
C HIS A 220 10.05 -28.87 19.84
N HIS A 221 9.61 -27.63 20.09
CA HIS A 221 8.83 -27.29 21.27
C HIS A 221 7.46 -26.70 20.89
N TYR A 222 6.47 -26.92 21.74
CA TYR A 222 5.22 -26.18 21.72
C TYR A 222 5.46 -24.77 22.23
N VAL A 223 5.19 -23.77 21.40
CA VAL A 223 5.30 -22.36 21.73
C VAL A 223 3.90 -21.76 21.81
N LEU A 224 3.57 -21.20 22.97
CA LEU A 224 2.33 -20.50 23.25
C LEU A 224 2.65 -19.02 23.50
N GLY A 225 2.34 -18.17 22.54
CA GLY A 225 2.41 -16.72 22.70
C GLY A 225 1.19 -16.21 23.45
N PHE A 226 1.33 -15.10 24.16
CA PHE A 226 0.20 -14.41 24.77
C PHE A 226 0.36 -12.90 24.71
N LYS A 227 -0.77 -12.21 24.63
CA LYS A 227 -0.89 -10.75 24.75
C LYS A 227 -2.21 -10.47 25.47
N HIS A 228 -2.14 -9.85 26.62
CA HIS A 228 -3.29 -9.67 27.51
C HIS A 228 -3.25 -8.26 28.13
N TYR A 229 -4.42 -7.75 28.50
CA TYR A 229 -4.57 -6.41 29.07
C TYR A 229 -5.38 -6.52 30.36
N LEU A 230 -4.89 -5.91 31.44
CA LEU A 230 -5.57 -5.80 32.73
C LEU A 230 -5.96 -4.35 33.00
N SER A 231 -7.16 -4.10 33.48
CA SER A 231 -7.54 -2.78 33.96
C SER A 231 -7.04 -2.56 35.39
N ALA A 232 -6.58 -1.36 35.70
CA ALA A 232 -6.16 -0.98 37.04
C ALA A 232 -7.32 -1.01 38.07
N ILE A 233 -8.58 -1.01 37.61
CA ILE A 233 -9.77 -1.22 38.45
C ILE A 233 -9.92 -2.68 38.88
N GLU A 234 -9.55 -3.64 38.02
CA GLU A 234 -9.56 -5.08 38.33
C GLU A 234 -8.48 -5.45 39.36
N LEU A 235 -7.55 -4.54 39.62
CA LEU A 235 -6.44 -4.67 40.57
C LEU A 235 -6.81 -4.15 41.98
N LEU A 236 -7.92 -3.43 42.13
CA LEU A 236 -8.36 -2.83 43.41
C LEU A 236 -8.87 -3.79 44.49
N PRO A 237 -9.46 -4.98 44.19
CA PRO A 237 -10.09 -5.82 45.22
C PRO A 237 -9.12 -6.49 46.19
N ASP A 238 -7.85 -6.66 45.83
CA ASP A 238 -6.88 -7.41 46.63
C ASP A 238 -5.59 -6.61 46.77
N GLU A 239 -5.16 -6.36 48.00
CA GLU A 239 -3.88 -5.69 48.35
C GLU A 239 -2.62 -6.48 47.91
N SER A 240 -2.74 -7.41 46.95
CA SER A 240 -1.62 -8.19 46.43
C SER A 240 -1.05 -7.59 45.15
N ASP A 241 0.16 -7.05 45.24
CA ASP A 241 0.92 -6.49 44.12
C ASP A 241 1.53 -7.56 43.19
N SER A 242 0.99 -8.78 43.15
CA SER A 242 1.64 -9.92 42.49
C SER A 242 0.65 -10.81 41.72
N TRP A 243 0.94 -11.01 40.44
CA TRP A 243 0.12 -11.72 39.48
C TRP A 243 0.87 -12.90 38.86
N TYR A 244 0.19 -14.00 38.59
CA TYR A 244 0.76 -15.25 38.13
C TYR A 244 0.04 -15.79 36.90
N ILE A 245 0.79 -16.30 35.93
CA ILE A 245 0.21 -17.10 34.84
C ILE A 245 0.24 -18.56 35.27
N HIS A 246 -0.93 -19.19 35.31
CA HIS A 246 -1.15 -20.60 35.65
C HIS A 246 -1.50 -21.40 34.40
N PHE A 247 -0.90 -22.57 34.22
CA PHE A 247 -1.20 -23.47 33.10
C PHE A 247 -0.91 -24.91 33.49
N SER A 248 -1.14 -25.85 32.58
CA SER A 248 -0.87 -27.26 32.79
C SER A 248 -0.10 -27.87 31.62
N ILE A 249 0.78 -28.83 31.94
CA ILE A 249 1.48 -29.65 30.96
C ILE A 249 1.33 -31.10 31.41
N ARG A 250 0.73 -31.95 30.54
CA ARG A 250 0.41 -33.36 30.85
C ARG A 250 -0.40 -33.51 32.15
N GLY A 251 -1.38 -32.62 32.36
CA GLY A 251 -2.24 -32.62 33.55
C GLY A 251 -1.58 -32.15 34.86
N LYS A 252 -0.28 -31.83 34.88
CA LYS A 252 0.39 -31.22 36.04
C LYS A 252 0.35 -29.70 35.92
N LYS A 253 -0.05 -29.01 37.00
CA LYS A 253 -0.19 -27.55 37.04
C LYS A 253 1.15 -26.87 37.31
N TYR A 254 1.39 -25.75 36.63
CA TYR A 254 2.56 -24.90 36.74
C TYR A 254 2.13 -23.43 36.77
N ASN A 255 2.97 -22.57 37.35
CA ASN A 255 2.77 -21.13 37.28
C ASN A 255 4.10 -20.35 37.29
N PHE A 256 4.05 -19.09 36.88
CA PHE A 256 5.14 -18.13 37.05
C PHE A 256 4.61 -16.71 37.26
N LEU A 257 5.41 -15.86 37.90
CA LEU A 257 5.08 -14.47 38.22
C LEU A 257 5.14 -13.55 36.98
N VAL A 258 4.20 -12.62 36.87
CA VAL A 258 4.22 -11.49 35.93
C VAL A 258 4.75 -10.26 36.67
N PRO A 259 5.97 -9.78 36.38
CA PRO A 259 6.65 -8.80 37.22
C PRO A 259 6.31 -7.35 36.83
N PHE A 260 5.25 -6.78 37.41
CA PHE A 260 4.92 -5.35 37.29
C PHE A 260 4.53 -4.74 38.63
N SER A 261 4.69 -3.42 38.76
CA SER A 261 4.21 -2.63 39.91
C SER A 261 3.38 -1.44 39.42
N ILE A 262 2.28 -1.12 40.09
CA ILE A 262 1.42 0.02 39.76
C ILE A 262 1.91 1.24 40.53
N SER A 263 1.94 2.41 39.90
CA SER A 263 2.36 3.62 40.62
C SER A 263 1.37 4.02 41.71
N ARG A 264 1.90 4.58 42.81
CA ARG A 264 1.07 5.11 43.90
C ARG A 264 0.07 6.16 43.41
N GLN A 265 0.46 6.95 42.42
CA GLN A 265 -0.40 7.97 41.82
C GLN A 265 -1.65 7.36 41.17
N VAL A 266 -1.51 6.31 40.36
CA VAL A 266 -2.65 5.62 39.73
C VAL A 266 -3.55 4.97 40.78
N LEU A 267 -2.96 4.35 41.81
CA LEU A 267 -3.71 3.77 42.93
C LEU A 267 -4.48 4.83 43.75
N GLU A 268 -3.90 6.02 43.94
CA GLU A 268 -4.55 7.14 44.63
C GLU A 268 -5.64 7.80 43.77
N GLU A 269 -5.44 7.93 42.45
CA GLU A 269 -6.45 8.41 41.50
C GLU A 269 -7.68 7.49 41.45
N LEU A 270 -7.47 6.18 41.46
CA LEU A 270 -8.54 5.17 41.48
C LEU A 270 -9.29 5.14 42.82
N LYS A 271 -8.61 5.44 43.92
CA LYS A 271 -9.23 5.53 45.26
C LYS A 271 -10.00 6.84 45.47
N ASN A 272 -9.61 7.92 44.78
CA ASN A 272 -10.11 9.27 45.07
C ASN A 272 -11.16 9.85 44.10
N ASN A 273 -11.43 9.28 42.91
CA ASN A 273 -12.31 9.97 41.93
C ASN A 273 -13.38 9.12 41.22
N ASN A 274 -14.63 9.58 41.36
CA ASN A 274 -15.74 9.42 40.41
C ASN A 274 -15.47 10.22 39.11
N LEU A 275 -15.15 9.56 37.97
CA LEU A 275 -15.11 10.14 36.60
C LEU A 275 -15.28 8.95 35.61
N SER A 276 -16.29 8.74 34.77
CA SER A 276 -17.16 9.55 33.88
C SER A 276 -16.53 10.08 32.58
N GLU A 277 -15.66 9.31 31.93
CA GLU A 277 -15.43 9.40 30.47
C GLU A 277 -15.79 8.05 29.82
N ALA A 278 -16.36 8.09 28.61
CA ALA A 278 -16.83 6.90 27.92
C ALA A 278 -15.66 5.96 27.58
N PRO A 279 -15.77 4.63 27.76
CA PRO A 279 -14.66 3.68 27.60
C PRO A 279 -14.29 3.38 26.13
N PHE A 280 -14.66 4.26 25.20
CA PHE A 280 -14.48 4.09 23.76
C PHE A 280 -14.51 5.42 23.00
N THR A 281 -13.86 5.45 21.84
CA THR A 281 -14.02 6.48 20.81
C THR A 281 -14.75 5.88 19.61
N CYS A 282 -15.71 6.59 19.03
CA CYS A 282 -16.43 6.18 17.83
C CYS A 282 -16.46 7.34 16.83
N LYS A 283 -16.05 7.09 15.59
CA LYS A 283 -16.09 8.07 14.50
C LYS A 283 -16.94 7.54 13.35
N ILE A 284 -17.93 8.33 12.94
CA ILE A 284 -18.71 8.07 11.73
C ILE A 284 -18.07 8.86 10.58
N GLU A 285 -17.76 8.16 9.50
CA GLU A 285 -17.16 8.73 8.29
C GLU A 285 -18.22 8.99 7.22
N SER A 286 -19.30 8.22 7.20
CA SER A 286 -20.45 8.43 6.31
C SER A 286 -21.71 7.81 6.92
N PRO A 287 -22.88 8.45 6.84
CA PRO A 287 -23.01 9.90 6.70
C PRO A 287 -22.31 10.60 7.89
N ASN A 288 -21.71 11.77 7.67
CA ASN A 288 -21.16 12.57 8.76
C ASN A 288 -22.26 12.86 9.80
N GLN A 289 -21.86 13.10 11.05
CA GLN A 289 -22.82 13.52 12.07
C GLN A 289 -23.56 14.78 11.59
N ASP A 290 -24.88 14.73 11.70
CA ASP A 290 -25.83 15.76 11.27
C ASP A 290 -25.90 15.99 9.74
N GLU A 291 -25.29 15.12 8.93
CA GLU A 291 -25.38 15.19 7.47
C GLU A 291 -26.83 14.99 6.98
N LYS A 292 -27.16 15.70 5.90
CA LYS A 292 -28.44 15.59 5.20
C LYS A 292 -28.35 14.56 4.07
N ILE A 293 -28.97 13.40 4.27
CA ILE A 293 -29.06 12.33 3.27
C ILE A 293 -29.93 12.81 2.10
N ASN A 294 -29.36 12.80 0.90
CA ASN A 294 -29.97 13.33 -0.33
C ASN A 294 -30.16 12.28 -1.44
N SER A 295 -29.96 11.01 -1.13
CA SER A 295 -30.06 9.84 -2.02
C SER A 295 -31.14 8.85 -1.55
N GLY A 296 -31.39 7.78 -2.30
CA GLY A 296 -32.33 6.69 -1.93
C GLY A 296 -31.83 5.75 -0.81
N GLY A 297 -30.61 5.98 -0.32
CA GLY A 297 -29.97 5.25 0.76
C GLY A 297 -28.53 5.72 1.01
N VAL A 298 -27.95 5.33 2.13
CA VAL A 298 -26.62 5.74 2.59
C VAL A 298 -25.84 4.53 3.12
N PHE A 299 -24.53 4.48 2.87
CA PHE A 299 -23.65 3.59 3.61
C PHE A 299 -23.25 4.23 4.93
N LEU A 300 -23.70 3.64 6.04
CA LEU A 300 -23.13 3.91 7.35
C LEU A 300 -21.72 3.31 7.39
N ARG A 301 -20.69 4.14 7.52
CA ARG A 301 -19.28 3.75 7.65
C ARG A 301 -18.63 4.47 8.82
N GLY A 302 -17.75 3.77 9.52
CA GLY A 302 -16.99 4.36 10.60
C GLY A 302 -15.99 3.40 11.21
N TRP A 303 -15.39 3.85 12.29
CA TRP A 303 -14.52 3.04 13.12
C TRP A 303 -14.71 3.36 14.60
N MET A 304 -14.34 2.39 15.43
CA MET A 304 -14.36 2.51 16.88
C MET A 304 -13.03 2.08 17.47
N THR A 305 -12.61 2.75 18.54
CA THR A 305 -11.53 2.32 19.41
C THR A 305 -12.02 2.15 20.83
N ALA A 306 -11.53 1.15 21.54
CA ALA A 306 -11.82 0.96 22.95
C ALA A 306 -10.63 0.31 23.67
N ASP A 307 -10.61 0.47 24.99
CA ASP A 307 -9.57 -0.14 25.84
C ASP A 307 -9.78 -1.67 25.99
N PHE A 308 -10.97 -2.18 25.64
CA PHE A 308 -11.31 -3.61 25.62
C PHE A 308 -11.84 -4.04 24.24
N PRO A 309 -11.83 -5.35 23.90
CA PRO A 309 -12.38 -5.84 22.64
C PRO A 309 -13.85 -5.47 22.46
N ILE A 310 -14.16 -4.82 21.33
CA ILE A 310 -15.52 -4.48 20.93
C ILE A 310 -16.17 -5.73 20.33
N LYS A 311 -17.31 -6.16 20.88
CA LYS A 311 -18.07 -7.35 20.40
C LYS A 311 -19.51 -6.98 20.11
N GLU A 312 -20.18 -7.83 19.31
CA GLU A 312 -21.61 -7.71 19.00
C GLU A 312 -22.00 -6.31 18.49
N LEU A 313 -21.17 -5.74 17.60
CA LEU A 313 -21.44 -4.43 17.02
C LEU A 313 -22.63 -4.53 16.05
N THR A 314 -23.77 -4.01 16.49
CA THR A 314 -25.05 -4.03 15.77
C THR A 314 -25.60 -2.62 15.59
N LEU A 315 -26.25 -2.39 14.46
CA LEU A 315 -27.05 -1.19 14.24
C LEU A 315 -28.46 -1.42 14.79
N CYS A 316 -28.99 -0.44 15.52
CA CYS A 316 -30.31 -0.51 16.13
C CYS A 316 -31.11 0.78 15.91
N ASN A 317 -32.43 0.68 16.02
CA ASN A 317 -33.33 1.83 16.16
C ASN A 317 -34.26 1.69 17.39
N THR A 318 -35.01 2.75 17.74
CA THR A 318 -35.89 2.75 18.92
C THR A 318 -37.18 1.94 18.77
N GLY A 319 -37.51 1.46 17.57
CA GLY A 319 -38.60 0.52 17.32
C GLY A 319 -38.19 -0.91 17.61
N THR A 320 -37.80 -1.66 16.57
CA THR A 320 -37.52 -3.11 16.65
C THR A 320 -36.32 -3.56 15.82
N TRP A 321 -35.62 -2.66 15.14
CA TRP A 321 -34.60 -3.00 14.16
C TRP A 321 -33.27 -3.33 14.85
N VAL A 322 -32.67 -4.47 14.51
CA VAL A 322 -31.37 -4.94 15.01
C VAL A 322 -30.68 -5.74 13.92
N GLU A 323 -29.57 -5.22 13.38
CA GLU A 323 -28.78 -5.90 12.35
C GLU A 323 -27.28 -5.85 12.68
N PRO A 324 -26.51 -6.93 12.49
CA PRO A 324 -25.06 -6.89 12.64
C PRO A 324 -24.41 -6.05 11.54
N LEU A 325 -23.36 -5.31 11.91
CA LEU A 325 -22.56 -4.55 10.96
C LEU A 325 -21.50 -5.42 10.27
N GLU A 326 -21.15 -5.09 9.03
CA GLU A 326 -19.99 -5.68 8.36
C GLU A 326 -18.71 -5.12 8.98
N ILE A 327 -17.79 -5.99 9.40
CA ILE A 327 -16.55 -5.58 10.08
C ILE A 327 -15.41 -5.44 9.06
N LEU A 328 -14.71 -4.30 9.15
CA LEU A 328 -13.59 -3.93 8.29
C LEU A 328 -12.28 -3.88 9.08
N ASN A 329 -11.19 -4.31 8.44
CA ASN A 329 -9.84 -4.13 8.97
C ASN A 329 -9.32 -2.71 8.63
N ARG A 330 -8.87 -1.95 9.63
CA ARG A 330 -8.46 -0.53 9.49
C ARG A 330 -7.05 -0.30 10.03
N GLN A 331 -6.06 -0.76 9.27
CA GLN A 331 -4.64 -0.62 9.60
C GLN A 331 -4.20 0.85 9.73
N ASP A 332 -4.84 1.75 8.99
CA ASP A 332 -4.64 3.19 9.07
C ASP A 332 -5.03 3.76 10.43
N VAL A 333 -6.14 3.29 11.01
CA VAL A 333 -6.59 3.72 12.35
C VAL A 333 -5.79 3.00 13.45
N GLU A 334 -5.40 1.74 13.25
CA GLU A 334 -4.52 1.02 14.19
C GLU A 334 -3.15 1.69 14.38
N ALA A 335 -2.62 2.35 13.35
CA ALA A 335 -1.37 3.09 13.43
C ALA A 335 -1.47 4.32 14.36
N ASP A 336 -2.62 5.00 14.35
CA ASP A 336 -2.89 6.18 15.17
C ASP A 336 -3.29 5.82 16.61
N TYR A 337 -3.83 4.60 16.82
CA TYR A 337 -4.27 4.09 18.12
C TYR A 337 -3.63 2.73 18.48
N PRO A 338 -2.29 2.64 18.61
CA PRO A 338 -1.56 1.37 18.74
C PRO A 338 -1.83 0.60 20.04
N HIS A 339 -2.48 1.26 21.01
CA HIS A 339 -2.80 0.71 22.33
C HIS A 339 -4.29 0.40 22.51
N SER A 340 -5.13 0.60 21.49
CA SER A 340 -6.58 0.36 21.55
C SER A 340 -7.02 -0.78 20.64
N TYR A 341 -8.17 -1.39 20.93
CA TYR A 341 -8.84 -2.29 20.00
C TYR A 341 -9.56 -1.48 18.93
N VAL A 342 -9.18 -1.67 17.67
CA VAL A 342 -9.78 -0.96 16.53
C VAL A 342 -10.76 -1.87 15.79
N VAL A 343 -11.97 -1.37 15.52
CA VAL A 343 -12.96 -2.04 14.67
C VAL A 343 -13.48 -1.05 13.64
N GLY A 344 -13.21 -1.31 12.36
CA GLY A 344 -13.90 -0.63 11.26
C GLY A 344 -15.25 -1.30 10.99
N PHE A 345 -16.24 -0.55 10.51
CA PHE A 345 -17.54 -1.09 10.18
C PHE A 345 -18.20 -0.41 8.98
N GLN A 346 -19.06 -1.15 8.28
CA GLN A 346 -19.96 -0.61 7.27
C GLN A 346 -21.33 -1.30 7.22
N HIS A 347 -22.36 -0.58 6.76
CA HIS A 347 -23.70 -1.13 6.47
C HIS A 347 -24.52 -0.20 5.56
N TYR A 348 -25.34 -0.75 4.67
CA TYR A 348 -26.20 0.05 3.78
C TYR A 348 -27.59 0.27 4.39
N LEU A 349 -28.04 1.52 4.41
CA LEU A 349 -29.36 1.94 4.90
C LEU A 349 -30.15 2.59 3.77
N SER A 350 -31.26 1.99 3.35
CA SER A 350 -32.18 2.66 2.43
C SER A 350 -32.89 3.83 3.12
N THR A 351 -33.20 4.91 2.41
CA THR A 351 -33.94 6.02 3.03
C THR A 351 -35.34 5.63 3.48
N ARG A 352 -35.93 4.58 2.92
CA ARG A 352 -37.18 4.00 3.42
C ARG A 352 -37.05 3.45 4.84
N ASN A 353 -35.91 2.84 5.17
CA ASN A 353 -35.65 2.35 6.53
C ASN A 353 -35.53 3.53 7.52
N LEU A 354 -35.11 4.70 7.04
CA LEU A 354 -34.85 5.90 7.84
C LEU A 354 -36.06 6.84 7.99
N LEU A 355 -37.21 6.52 7.38
CA LEU A 355 -38.43 7.35 7.40
C LEU A 355 -39.21 7.30 8.72
N SER A 356 -38.85 6.42 9.65
CA SER A 356 -39.44 6.39 10.99
C SER A 356 -38.90 7.53 11.86
N ASP A 357 -39.72 8.16 12.70
CA ASP A 357 -39.31 9.12 13.75
C ASP A 357 -38.44 8.49 14.87
N GLU A 358 -37.80 7.34 14.57
CA GLU A 358 -37.04 6.52 15.50
C GLU A 358 -35.57 6.96 15.53
N SER A 359 -35.00 6.98 16.73
CA SER A 359 -33.59 7.33 16.90
C SER A 359 -32.71 6.11 16.59
N TRP A 360 -31.67 6.33 15.80
CA TRP A 360 -30.70 5.30 15.43
C TRP A 360 -29.49 5.30 16.36
N PHE A 361 -28.97 4.13 16.67
CA PHE A 361 -27.78 3.97 17.51
C PHE A 361 -27.03 2.69 17.20
N LEU A 362 -25.72 2.72 17.41
CA LEU A 362 -24.91 1.52 17.49
C LEU A 362 -25.08 0.90 18.87
N ARG A 363 -25.13 -0.42 18.94
CA ARG A 363 -25.08 -1.20 20.17
C ARG A 363 -23.90 -2.15 20.08
N PHE A 364 -23.14 -2.26 21.16
CA PHE A 364 -21.94 -3.10 21.21
C PHE A 364 -21.60 -3.43 22.67
N LEU A 365 -20.73 -4.42 22.84
CA LEU A 365 -20.22 -4.86 24.14
C LEU A 365 -18.75 -4.46 24.29
N ILE A 366 -18.43 -3.85 25.43
CA ILE A 366 -17.06 -3.60 25.89
C ILE A 366 -16.97 -4.18 27.30
N ASN A 367 -16.01 -5.07 27.52
CA ASN A 367 -15.87 -5.78 28.80
C ASN A 367 -17.15 -6.48 29.31
N GLY A 368 -18.02 -6.94 28.40
CA GLY A 368 -19.30 -7.57 28.75
C GLY A 368 -20.42 -6.59 29.15
N GLU A 369 -20.11 -5.29 29.27
CA GLU A 369 -21.09 -4.24 29.47
C GLU A 369 -21.67 -3.76 28.14
N LYS A 370 -22.98 -3.47 28.12
CA LYS A 370 -23.69 -2.97 26.94
C LYS A 370 -23.53 -1.46 26.85
N HIS A 371 -22.99 -1.03 25.72
CA HIS A 371 -22.88 0.37 25.38
C HIS A 371 -23.70 0.69 24.13
N THR A 372 -24.11 1.96 24.02
CA THR A 372 -24.75 2.50 22.83
C THR A 372 -24.09 3.79 22.40
N PHE A 373 -24.09 4.03 21.09
CA PHE A 373 -23.61 5.29 20.51
C PHE A 373 -24.70 5.86 19.58
N PRO A 374 -25.23 7.06 19.84
CA PRO A 374 -26.29 7.64 19.02
C PRO A 374 -25.76 8.02 17.63
N LEU A 375 -26.58 7.78 16.62
CA LEU A 375 -26.32 8.25 15.25
C LEU A 375 -27.26 9.42 14.96
N THR A 376 -26.69 10.57 14.62
CA THR A 376 -27.45 11.75 14.19
C THR A 376 -27.22 11.98 12.71
N PHE A 377 -28.29 11.89 11.93
CA PHE A 377 -28.33 12.26 10.52
C PHE A 377 -29.77 12.65 10.19
N SER A 378 -29.97 13.49 9.17
CA SER A 378 -31.30 13.93 8.76
C SER A 378 -31.52 13.61 7.29
N ILE A 379 -32.77 13.39 6.87
CA ILE A 379 -33.09 13.24 5.45
C ILE A 379 -33.36 14.63 4.89
N SER A 380 -32.76 14.96 3.74
CA SER A 380 -32.97 16.26 3.10
C SER A 380 -34.44 16.49 2.74
N ASN A 381 -34.92 17.72 2.83
CA ASN A 381 -36.30 18.07 2.46
C ASN A 381 -36.63 17.73 1.00
N THR A 382 -35.63 17.66 0.12
CA THR A 382 -35.76 17.22 -1.29
C THR A 382 -36.04 15.73 -1.39
N VAL A 383 -35.35 14.90 -0.60
CA VAL A 383 -35.63 13.45 -0.52
C VAL A 383 -36.91 13.18 0.26
N LEU A 384 -37.20 13.95 1.32
CA LEU A 384 -38.49 13.89 2.00
C LEU A 384 -39.63 14.34 1.08
N ALA A 385 -39.42 15.31 0.18
CA ALA A 385 -40.38 15.70 -0.84
C ALA A 385 -40.56 14.60 -1.91
N ASP A 386 -39.48 13.91 -2.29
CA ASP A 386 -39.53 12.71 -3.13
C ASP A 386 -40.22 11.51 -2.42
N LEU A 387 -40.22 11.47 -1.09
CA LEU A 387 -40.82 10.42 -0.26
C LEU A 387 -42.17 10.81 0.36
N ASN A 388 -42.63 12.07 0.22
CA ASN A 388 -43.84 12.56 0.86
C ASN A 388 -45.06 12.03 0.11
N ILE A 389 -45.71 11.05 0.72
CA ILE A 389 -46.94 10.42 0.25
C ILE A 389 -48.11 11.40 0.44
N GLN A 390 -48.22 12.39 -0.42
CA GLN A 390 -49.49 12.99 -0.81
C GLN A 390 -49.42 13.35 -2.30
N ASN A 391 -49.75 12.36 -3.14
CA ASN A 391 -49.91 12.46 -4.59
C ASN A 391 -48.65 12.59 -5.45
N GLN A 392 -47.85 11.53 -5.58
CA GLN A 392 -47.44 10.87 -6.85
C GLN A 392 -46.13 10.06 -6.70
N GLU A 393 -46.19 8.83 -7.22
CA GLU A 393 -45.11 7.90 -7.62
C GLU A 393 -43.89 7.71 -6.72
N ILE A 394 -43.89 6.58 -6.00
CA ILE A 394 -42.67 5.90 -5.55
C ILE A 394 -41.75 5.76 -6.77
N LYS A 395 -40.60 6.46 -6.79
CA LYS A 395 -39.59 6.27 -7.85
C LYS A 395 -39.30 4.76 -7.97
N PRO A 396 -39.36 4.18 -9.18
CA PRO A 396 -39.28 2.72 -9.35
C PRO A 396 -37.87 2.16 -9.13
N PHE A 397 -36.93 2.99 -8.63
CA PHE A 397 -35.52 2.68 -8.51
C PHE A 397 -34.86 3.26 -7.25
N THR A 398 -33.68 2.74 -6.91
CA THR A 398 -32.72 3.24 -5.92
C THR A 398 -31.34 3.24 -6.57
N TYR A 399 -30.45 4.15 -6.18
CA TYR A 399 -29.12 4.26 -6.77
C TYR A 399 -28.06 4.65 -5.75
N TRP A 400 -26.80 4.42 -6.10
CA TRP A 400 -25.62 4.82 -5.34
C TRP A 400 -24.47 5.17 -6.29
N LEU A 401 -23.62 6.09 -5.87
CA LEU A 401 -22.39 6.46 -6.56
C LEU A 401 -21.20 6.05 -5.68
N ASP A 402 -20.35 5.19 -6.21
CA ASP A 402 -19.04 4.88 -5.62
C ASP A 402 -18.04 6.03 -5.88
N SER A 403 -18.21 6.74 -7.01
CA SER A 403 -17.42 7.91 -7.42
C SER A 403 -18.24 8.72 -8.44
N PRO A 404 -18.22 10.07 -8.41
CA PRO A 404 -17.54 10.94 -7.44
C PRO A 404 -18.18 10.94 -6.06
N ALA A 405 -17.44 11.40 -5.06
CA ALA A 405 -17.99 11.74 -3.75
C ALA A 405 -18.98 12.91 -3.84
N LEU A 406 -19.90 13.00 -2.88
CA LEU A 406 -20.90 14.07 -2.82
C LEU A 406 -20.21 15.44 -2.69
N ASN A 407 -20.52 16.33 -3.63
CA ASN A 407 -19.91 17.66 -3.79
C ASN A 407 -18.39 17.63 -3.99
N GLU A 408 -17.84 16.54 -4.51
CA GLU A 408 -16.41 16.46 -4.86
C GLU A 408 -16.03 17.59 -5.82
N GLU A 409 -14.96 18.31 -5.48
CA GLU A 409 -14.33 19.26 -6.40
C GLU A 409 -13.31 18.51 -7.27
N VAL A 410 -13.65 18.32 -8.54
CA VAL A 410 -12.80 17.65 -9.53
C VAL A 410 -11.66 18.58 -9.93
N THR A 411 -10.46 18.23 -9.48
CA THR A 411 -9.20 18.90 -9.84
C THR A 411 -8.34 18.11 -10.82
N ALA A 412 -8.68 16.84 -11.03
CA ALA A 412 -8.05 15.96 -12.01
C ALA A 412 -8.51 16.28 -13.44
N THR A 413 -7.71 15.85 -14.42
CA THR A 413 -8.02 15.97 -15.86
C THR A 413 -9.09 15.00 -16.35
N PHE A 414 -9.56 14.11 -15.48
CA PHE A 414 -10.67 13.21 -15.74
C PHE A 414 -11.40 12.86 -14.43
N LEU A 415 -12.64 12.44 -14.58
CA LEU A 415 -13.51 11.95 -13.51
C LEU A 415 -13.97 10.53 -13.85
N ILE A 416 -13.89 9.63 -12.87
CA ILE A 416 -14.52 8.31 -12.96
C ILE A 416 -15.90 8.42 -12.31
N ILE A 417 -16.94 8.16 -13.11
CA ILE A 417 -18.30 7.98 -12.62
C ILE A 417 -18.51 6.49 -12.45
N ARG A 418 -18.76 6.05 -11.23
CA ARG A 418 -19.00 4.64 -10.92
C ARG A 418 -20.11 4.53 -9.89
N GLY A 419 -20.99 3.56 -10.08
CA GLY A 419 -22.11 3.35 -9.16
C GLY A 419 -22.99 2.19 -9.57
N TRP A 420 -24.20 2.19 -9.02
CA TRP A 420 -25.22 1.19 -9.36
C TRP A 420 -26.63 1.75 -9.22
N VAL A 421 -27.56 1.14 -9.96
CA VAL A 421 -29.00 1.35 -9.85
C VAL A 421 -29.68 0.01 -9.60
N THR A 422 -30.70 0.00 -8.74
CA THR A 422 -31.60 -1.13 -8.50
C THR A 422 -33.04 -0.70 -8.76
N ALA A 423 -33.87 -1.57 -9.32
CA ALA A 423 -35.27 -1.26 -9.62
C ALA A 423 -36.18 -2.48 -9.47
N THR A 424 -37.48 -2.25 -9.29
CA THR A 424 -38.47 -3.34 -9.20
C THR A 424 -38.64 -4.12 -10.51
N HIS A 425 -38.23 -3.52 -11.63
CA HIS A 425 -38.34 -4.06 -12.99
C HIS A 425 -37.02 -3.90 -13.75
N PRO A 426 -36.86 -4.55 -14.92
CA PRO A 426 -35.64 -4.43 -15.72
C PRO A 426 -35.25 -2.97 -16.00
N ILE A 427 -33.97 -2.68 -15.84
CA ILE A 427 -33.37 -1.37 -16.09
C ILE A 427 -32.79 -1.39 -17.49
N GLU A 428 -33.21 -0.46 -18.35
CA GLU A 428 -32.61 -0.26 -19.67
C GLU A 428 -31.23 0.40 -19.57
N GLN A 429 -30.47 0.41 -20.66
CA GLN A 429 -29.10 0.92 -20.68
C GLN A 429 -29.05 2.39 -20.21
N PRO A 430 -28.39 2.69 -19.07
CA PRO A 430 -28.29 4.05 -18.60
C PRO A 430 -27.34 4.87 -19.48
N THR A 431 -27.66 6.15 -19.60
CA THR A 431 -26.91 7.15 -20.35
C THR A 431 -26.50 8.29 -19.44
N LEU A 432 -25.31 8.81 -19.67
CA LEU A 432 -24.79 10.02 -19.05
C LEU A 432 -25.11 11.21 -19.93
N GLN A 433 -25.68 12.26 -19.32
CA GLN A 433 -26.10 13.45 -20.03
C GLN A 433 -25.67 14.72 -19.29
N ASN A 434 -25.34 15.76 -20.04
CA ASN A 434 -25.23 17.11 -19.50
C ASN A 434 -26.55 17.88 -19.66
N ALA A 435 -26.73 18.95 -18.88
CA ALA A 435 -28.01 19.66 -18.78
C ALA A 435 -28.50 20.30 -20.09
N ASP A 436 -27.60 20.62 -21.03
CA ASP A 436 -27.96 21.21 -22.32
C ASP A 436 -28.20 20.15 -23.43
N GLY A 437 -27.99 18.86 -23.12
CA GLY A 437 -28.21 17.74 -24.01
C GLY A 437 -27.19 17.62 -25.16
N THR A 438 -26.09 18.37 -25.11
CA THR A 438 -25.02 18.30 -26.13
C THR A 438 -24.15 17.06 -25.99
N PHE A 439 -24.12 16.46 -24.79
CA PHE A 439 -23.43 15.22 -24.49
C PHE A 439 -24.43 14.14 -24.06
N ILE A 440 -24.47 13.03 -24.79
CA ILE A 440 -25.25 11.83 -24.43
C ILE A 440 -24.40 10.61 -24.74
N GLN A 441 -24.00 9.85 -23.73
CA GLN A 441 -23.21 8.62 -23.90
C GLN A 441 -23.77 7.47 -23.06
N PRO A 442 -23.85 6.25 -23.62
CA PRO A 442 -24.16 5.07 -22.82
C PRO A 442 -23.09 4.80 -21.76
N LEU A 443 -23.51 4.41 -20.56
CA LEU A 443 -22.59 3.95 -19.52
C LEU A 443 -22.14 2.51 -19.78
N ALA A 444 -20.90 2.17 -19.41
CA ALA A 444 -20.43 0.79 -19.43
C ALA A 444 -21.05 0.04 -18.25
N ILE A 445 -21.59 -1.15 -18.51
CA ILE A 445 -22.26 -1.96 -17.50
C ILE A 445 -21.24 -2.82 -16.75
N GLU A 446 -21.26 -2.75 -15.43
CA GLU A 446 -20.44 -3.56 -14.55
C GLU A 446 -21.27 -4.59 -13.79
N THR A 447 -20.75 -5.81 -13.67
CA THR A 447 -21.31 -6.81 -12.75
C THR A 447 -20.89 -6.48 -11.32
N ARG A 448 -21.84 -6.48 -10.37
CA ARG A 448 -21.61 -6.23 -8.94
C ARG A 448 -22.06 -7.40 -8.06
N PRO A 449 -21.30 -8.52 -8.02
CA PRO A 449 -21.70 -9.72 -7.27
C PRO A 449 -21.85 -9.46 -5.76
N ASP A 450 -21.07 -8.52 -5.23
CA ASP A 450 -21.04 -8.04 -3.85
C ASP A 450 -22.39 -7.49 -3.37
N LEU A 451 -23.10 -6.76 -4.25
CA LEU A 451 -24.36 -6.08 -3.91
C LEU A 451 -25.60 -6.91 -4.23
N LYS A 452 -25.48 -7.91 -5.12
CA LYS A 452 -26.60 -8.73 -5.58
C LYS A 452 -27.23 -9.56 -4.46
N ALA A 453 -26.47 -9.88 -3.42
CA ALA A 453 -26.94 -10.63 -2.25
C ALA A 453 -27.76 -9.78 -1.25
N HIS A 454 -27.65 -8.45 -1.32
CA HIS A 454 -28.16 -7.52 -0.31
C HIS A 454 -29.24 -6.55 -0.84
N SER A 455 -29.57 -6.61 -2.13
CA SER A 455 -30.56 -5.70 -2.73
C SER A 455 -32.00 -6.19 -2.46
N PRO A 456 -32.92 -5.32 -2.01
CA PRO A 456 -34.35 -5.65 -1.89
C PRO A 456 -35.05 -5.77 -3.25
N TYR A 457 -34.36 -5.47 -4.35
CA TYR A 457 -34.90 -5.49 -5.71
C TYR A 457 -34.20 -6.54 -6.59
N ASN A 458 -34.98 -7.20 -7.45
CA ASN A 458 -34.49 -8.28 -8.31
C ASN A 458 -33.59 -7.80 -9.47
N TYR A 459 -33.69 -6.53 -9.87
CA TYR A 459 -32.93 -5.97 -10.98
C TYR A 459 -31.91 -4.96 -10.47
N MET A 460 -30.64 -5.23 -10.73
CA MET A 460 -29.51 -4.37 -10.38
C MET A 460 -28.58 -4.23 -11.58
N LEU A 461 -28.10 -3.01 -11.79
CA LEU A 461 -27.18 -2.65 -12.86
C LEU A 461 -26.07 -1.79 -12.24
N GLY A 462 -24.84 -2.33 -12.24
CA GLY A 462 -23.64 -1.54 -11.95
C GLY A 462 -23.21 -0.78 -13.21
N PHE A 463 -22.62 0.39 -13.05
CA PHE A 463 -22.16 1.20 -14.16
C PHE A 463 -20.81 1.88 -13.85
N GLN A 464 -20.03 2.11 -14.91
CA GLN A 464 -18.83 2.93 -14.88
C GLN A 464 -18.70 3.77 -16.17
N HIS A 465 -18.11 4.95 -16.06
CA HIS A 465 -17.75 5.80 -17.19
C HIS A 465 -16.60 6.75 -16.83
N PHE A 466 -15.84 7.17 -17.84
CA PHE A 466 -14.79 8.17 -17.71
C PHE A 466 -15.21 9.44 -18.43
N LEU A 467 -15.20 10.57 -17.72
CA LEU A 467 -15.33 11.90 -18.32
C LEU A 467 -13.99 12.60 -18.29
N SER A 468 -13.57 13.23 -19.38
CA SER A 468 -12.37 14.06 -19.35
C SER A 468 -12.70 15.50 -19.01
N ILE A 469 -11.70 16.24 -18.53
CA ILE A 469 -11.84 17.65 -18.21
C ILE A 469 -12.22 18.50 -19.43
N ALA A 470 -11.92 18.01 -20.63
CA ALA A 470 -12.22 18.68 -21.89
C ALA A 470 -13.69 18.53 -22.31
N ASP A 471 -14.43 17.57 -21.73
CA ASP A 471 -15.85 17.34 -22.02
C ASP A 471 -16.77 18.28 -21.24
N PHE A 472 -16.22 19.05 -20.30
CA PHE A 472 -17.00 19.90 -19.42
C PHE A 472 -16.97 21.37 -19.83
N SER A 473 -17.99 22.10 -19.40
CA SER A 473 -18.02 23.56 -19.31
C SER A 473 -18.22 24.02 -17.85
N PRO A 474 -17.66 25.18 -17.45
CA PRO A 474 -17.87 25.73 -16.11
C PRO A 474 -19.36 25.94 -15.81
N GLY A 475 -19.85 25.30 -14.76
CA GLY A 475 -21.25 25.38 -14.34
C GLY A 475 -22.16 24.27 -14.88
N ASP A 476 -21.61 23.29 -15.62
CA ASP A 476 -22.39 22.16 -16.10
C ASP A 476 -23.00 21.34 -14.97
N VAL A 477 -24.24 20.92 -15.18
CA VAL A 477 -24.94 19.95 -14.35
C VAL A 477 -25.05 18.66 -15.16
N TRP A 478 -24.67 17.55 -14.54
CA TRP A 478 -24.66 16.23 -15.16
C TRP A 478 -25.66 15.31 -14.49
N SER A 479 -26.25 14.39 -15.26
CA SER A 479 -27.23 13.43 -14.78
C SER A 479 -27.13 12.09 -15.50
N ILE A 480 -27.54 11.03 -14.81
CA ILE A 480 -27.71 9.70 -15.39
C ILE A 480 -29.19 9.50 -15.70
N HIS A 481 -29.50 9.08 -16.92
CA HIS A 481 -30.84 8.84 -17.44
C HIS A 481 -30.99 7.38 -17.86
N PHE A 482 -32.11 6.75 -17.55
CA PHE A 482 -32.43 5.37 -17.90
C PHE A 482 -33.95 5.15 -17.91
N PHE A 483 -34.38 3.98 -18.33
CA PHE A 483 -35.79 3.60 -18.32
C PHE A 483 -36.03 2.39 -17.41
N VAL A 484 -37.16 2.41 -16.72
CA VAL A 484 -37.72 1.28 -15.97
C VAL A 484 -39.16 1.10 -16.46
N GLU A 485 -39.49 -0.02 -17.10
CA GLU A 485 -40.81 -0.25 -17.74
C GLU A 485 -41.28 0.89 -18.66
N ASN A 486 -40.39 1.40 -19.53
CA ASN A 486 -40.65 2.58 -20.38
C ASN A 486 -40.90 3.90 -19.63
N GLN A 487 -40.75 3.94 -18.30
CA GLN A 487 -40.76 5.18 -17.53
C GLN A 487 -39.36 5.80 -17.51
N ALA A 488 -39.25 7.03 -18.02
CA ALA A 488 -38.00 7.78 -17.99
C ALA A 488 -37.63 8.14 -16.55
N CYS A 489 -36.45 7.71 -16.13
CA CYS A 489 -35.89 7.90 -14.80
C CYS A 489 -34.55 8.64 -14.91
N SER A 490 -34.24 9.50 -13.94
CA SER A 490 -32.92 10.15 -13.87
C SER A 490 -32.52 10.55 -12.46
N PHE A 491 -31.23 10.74 -12.25
CA PHE A 491 -30.67 11.39 -11.06
C PHE A 491 -29.44 12.23 -11.42
N ALA A 492 -29.22 13.32 -10.67
CA ALA A 492 -28.10 14.23 -10.89
C ALA A 492 -26.80 13.68 -10.27
N LEU A 493 -25.67 14.01 -10.90
CA LEU A 493 -24.34 13.72 -10.40
C LEU A 493 -23.82 14.90 -9.58
N PRO A 494 -23.52 14.71 -8.29
CA PRO A 494 -23.26 15.81 -7.38
C PRO A 494 -21.76 16.14 -7.30
N PHE A 495 -21.15 16.59 -8.39
CA PHE A 495 -19.76 17.06 -8.40
C PHE A 495 -19.65 18.47 -8.97
N LYS A 496 -18.52 19.14 -8.72
CA LYS A 496 -18.18 20.42 -9.33
C LYS A 496 -16.77 20.35 -9.88
N ILE A 497 -16.54 21.00 -11.01
CA ILE A 497 -15.19 21.08 -11.58
C ILE A 497 -14.54 22.33 -11.03
N SER A 498 -13.29 22.20 -10.58
CA SER A 498 -12.53 23.35 -10.13
C SER A 498 -12.30 24.32 -11.29
N PRO A 499 -12.79 25.58 -11.23
CA PRO A 499 -12.57 26.56 -12.29
C PRO A 499 -11.07 26.77 -12.55
N GLN A 500 -10.27 26.76 -11.49
CA GLN A 500 -8.82 26.92 -11.58
C GLN A 500 -8.15 25.74 -12.32
N ALA A 501 -8.59 24.50 -12.08
CA ALA A 501 -8.04 23.34 -12.77
C ALA A 501 -8.43 23.34 -14.26
N TYR A 502 -9.68 23.69 -14.56
CA TYR A 502 -10.19 23.82 -15.93
C TYR A 502 -9.43 24.89 -16.72
N GLU A 503 -9.26 26.09 -16.15
CA GLU A 503 -8.50 27.18 -16.78
C GLU A 503 -7.03 26.81 -16.98
N ASN A 504 -6.39 26.21 -15.97
CA ASN A 504 -5.00 25.77 -16.07
C ASN A 504 -4.81 24.70 -17.14
N PHE A 505 -5.72 23.73 -17.22
CA PHE A 505 -5.69 22.69 -18.24
C PHE A 505 -5.68 23.31 -19.64
N TRP A 506 -6.66 24.17 -19.96
CA TRP A 506 -6.77 24.79 -21.28
C TRP A 506 -5.61 25.74 -21.57
N LYS A 507 -5.13 26.50 -20.59
CA LYS A 507 -3.95 27.37 -20.74
C LYS A 507 -2.72 26.57 -21.16
N VAL A 508 -2.40 25.49 -20.45
CA VAL A 508 -1.25 24.65 -20.78
C VAL A 508 -1.46 23.94 -22.11
N LYS A 509 -2.67 23.45 -22.37
CA LYS A 509 -2.99 22.74 -23.61
C LYS A 509 -2.78 23.63 -24.84
N HIS A 510 -3.25 24.88 -24.80
CA HIS A 510 -3.03 25.84 -25.88
C HIS A 510 -1.55 26.15 -26.10
N GLN A 511 -0.77 26.32 -25.03
CA GLN A 511 0.68 26.53 -25.13
C GLN A 511 1.38 25.37 -25.83
N LYS A 512 1.02 24.13 -25.47
CA LYS A 512 1.61 22.92 -26.06
C LYS A 512 1.28 22.79 -27.55
N LEU A 513 0.02 22.99 -27.94
CA LEU A 513 -0.40 22.92 -29.35
C LEU A 513 0.25 24.01 -30.22
N GLN A 514 0.54 25.19 -29.66
CA GLN A 514 1.30 26.23 -30.35
C GLN A 514 2.76 25.83 -30.54
N THR A 515 3.38 25.26 -29.51
CA THR A 515 4.77 24.78 -29.55
C THR A 515 4.94 23.66 -30.57
N LEU A 516 3.99 22.72 -30.60
CA LEU A 516 3.99 21.56 -31.50
C LEU A 516 4.07 21.94 -32.98
N ARG A 517 3.41 23.01 -33.41
CA ARG A 517 3.40 23.44 -34.82
C ARG A 517 4.78 23.58 -35.45
N ASN A 518 5.79 23.92 -34.64
CA ASN A 518 7.14 24.18 -35.13
C ASN A 518 8.03 22.94 -35.19
N ILE A 519 7.63 21.83 -34.57
CA ILE A 519 8.46 20.63 -34.41
C ILE A 519 7.85 19.38 -35.06
N LEU A 520 6.65 19.49 -35.64
CA LEU A 520 5.98 18.38 -36.32
C LEU A 520 6.58 18.15 -37.71
N ARG A 521 6.50 16.89 -38.17
CA ARG A 521 6.81 16.46 -39.54
C ARG A 521 5.81 15.41 -40.01
N CYS A 522 5.68 15.23 -41.32
CA CYS A 522 4.90 14.16 -41.92
C CYS A 522 5.54 12.79 -41.58
N PRO A 523 4.84 11.85 -40.91
CA PRO A 523 5.36 10.52 -40.61
C PRO A 523 5.42 9.58 -41.83
N ILE A 524 4.85 9.97 -42.98
CA ILE A 524 4.78 9.15 -44.20
C ILE A 524 5.94 9.49 -45.14
N CYS A 525 6.12 10.78 -45.46
CA CYS A 525 7.15 11.25 -46.40
C CYS A 525 8.27 12.07 -45.75
N GLU A 526 8.25 12.21 -44.42
CA GLU A 526 9.26 12.89 -43.60
C GLU A 526 9.37 14.40 -43.81
N SER A 527 8.50 15.00 -44.64
CA SER A 527 8.47 16.44 -44.88
C SER A 527 8.13 17.24 -43.62
N GLU A 528 8.89 18.29 -43.35
CA GLU A 528 8.62 19.26 -42.29
C GLU A 528 7.63 20.36 -42.74
N LYS A 529 7.20 20.35 -44.00
CA LYS A 529 6.29 21.35 -44.58
C LYS A 529 4.84 20.93 -44.35
N LEU A 530 4.29 21.33 -43.21
CA LEU A 530 2.89 21.12 -42.88
C LEU A 530 2.13 22.45 -42.96
N GLU A 531 1.12 22.50 -43.82
CA GLU A 531 0.18 23.63 -43.93
C GLU A 531 -0.94 23.48 -42.90
N ASP A 532 -1.20 24.55 -42.14
CA ASP A 532 -2.24 24.57 -41.11
C ASP A 532 -3.60 24.94 -41.71
N LEU A 533 -4.52 23.97 -41.78
CA LEU A 533 -5.91 24.16 -42.20
C LEU A 533 -6.81 24.38 -40.98
N GLU A 534 -8.12 24.59 -41.18
CA GLU A 534 -9.05 24.82 -40.05
C GLU A 534 -9.14 23.59 -39.12
N SER A 535 -9.30 22.40 -39.67
CA SER A 535 -9.53 21.14 -38.95
C SER A 535 -8.46 20.07 -39.21
N ALA A 536 -7.39 20.40 -39.94
CA ALA A 536 -6.31 19.45 -40.27
C ALA A 536 -4.96 20.15 -40.45
N LEU A 537 -3.88 19.37 -40.48
CA LEU A 537 -2.59 19.73 -41.04
C LEU A 537 -2.42 18.98 -42.36
N ARG A 538 -2.05 19.67 -43.44
CA ARG A 538 -1.77 19.04 -44.74
C ARG A 538 -0.28 19.04 -45.03
N CYS A 539 0.27 17.89 -45.38
CA CYS A 539 1.65 17.81 -45.85
C CYS A 539 1.77 18.41 -47.26
N CYS A 540 2.67 19.38 -47.46
CA CYS A 540 2.85 20.03 -48.76
C CYS A 540 3.51 19.13 -49.81
N ASP A 541 4.29 18.14 -49.38
CA ASP A 541 5.06 17.29 -50.30
C ASP A 541 4.29 16.02 -50.73
N CYS A 542 3.64 15.28 -49.82
CA CYS A 542 2.82 14.11 -50.18
C CYS A 542 1.30 14.35 -50.25
N GLY A 543 0.82 15.51 -49.77
CA GLY A 543 -0.60 15.85 -49.78
C GLY A 543 -1.45 15.21 -48.67
N GLU A 544 -0.88 14.34 -47.82
CA GLU A 544 -1.63 13.69 -46.74
C GLU A 544 -2.17 14.72 -45.73
N GLU A 545 -3.42 14.50 -45.28
CA GLU A 545 -4.07 15.34 -44.27
C GLU A 545 -4.18 14.60 -42.93
N PHE A 546 -3.75 15.27 -41.87
CA PHE A 546 -3.77 14.81 -40.49
C PHE A 546 -4.81 15.62 -39.72
N SER A 547 -5.84 14.98 -39.16
CA SER A 547 -6.90 15.72 -38.47
C SER A 547 -6.37 16.37 -37.19
N LYS A 548 -7.03 17.45 -36.75
CA LYS A 548 -6.75 18.07 -35.45
C LYS A 548 -8.03 18.51 -34.79
N ASN A 549 -7.99 18.62 -33.46
CA ASN A 549 -9.08 19.19 -32.68
C ASN A 549 -8.52 20.17 -31.65
N ARG A 550 -9.33 20.54 -30.65
CA ARG A 550 -8.96 21.51 -29.64
C ARG A 550 -7.87 21.00 -28.68
N THR A 551 -7.64 19.69 -28.65
CA THR A 551 -6.71 19.03 -27.72
C THR A 551 -5.55 18.33 -28.41
N SER A 552 -5.64 17.96 -29.69
CA SER A 552 -4.58 17.13 -30.29
C SER A 552 -4.39 17.39 -31.79
N TYR A 553 -3.23 16.96 -32.28
CA TYR A 553 -3.00 16.63 -33.69
C TYR A 553 -3.02 15.11 -33.85
N ASN A 554 -3.76 14.60 -34.82
CA ASN A 554 -3.91 13.17 -35.07
C ASN A 554 -3.22 12.76 -36.37
N PHE A 555 -2.07 12.09 -36.21
CA PHE A 555 -1.26 11.55 -37.28
C PHE A 555 -1.54 10.08 -37.58
N LEU A 556 -2.51 9.46 -36.90
CA LEU A 556 -2.86 8.06 -37.09
C LEU A 556 -3.77 7.87 -38.31
N THR A 557 -3.19 7.97 -39.50
CA THR A 557 -3.88 7.79 -40.79
C THR A 557 -4.25 6.33 -41.04
N LYS A 558 -5.11 6.06 -42.03
CA LYS A 558 -5.46 4.69 -42.44
C LYS A 558 -4.23 3.86 -42.81
N GLU A 559 -3.28 4.47 -43.51
CA GLU A 559 -2.03 3.84 -43.89
C GLU A 559 -1.21 3.42 -42.66
N LEU A 560 -1.09 4.31 -41.67
CA LEU A 560 -0.34 4.01 -40.44
C LEU A 560 -1.07 3.02 -39.53
N ILE A 561 -2.40 3.03 -39.52
CA ILE A 561 -3.22 1.99 -38.87
C ILE A 561 -2.93 0.63 -39.49
N GLU A 562 -2.85 0.53 -40.81
CA GLU A 562 -2.54 -0.72 -41.51
C GLU A 562 -1.09 -1.15 -41.30
N TYR A 563 -0.14 -0.22 -41.38
CA TYR A 563 1.28 -0.44 -41.12
C TYR A 563 1.53 -0.99 -39.71
N GLY A 564 1.05 -0.27 -38.69
CA GLY A 564 1.16 -0.65 -37.29
C GLY A 564 0.20 -1.78 -36.90
N LYS A 565 -0.72 -2.16 -37.79
CA LYS A 565 -1.84 -3.08 -37.51
C LYS A 565 -2.55 -2.72 -36.20
N VAL A 566 -2.85 -1.44 -36.04
CA VAL A 566 -3.42 -0.84 -34.83
C VAL A 566 -4.85 -1.35 -34.65
N LYS A 567 -5.15 -1.90 -33.47
CA LYS A 567 -6.52 -2.32 -33.13
C LYS A 567 -7.16 -1.25 -32.24
N PRO A 568 -8.45 -0.93 -32.45
CA PRO A 568 -9.18 -0.07 -31.52
C PRO A 568 -9.14 -0.64 -30.11
N THR A 569 -8.87 0.21 -29.13
CA THR A 569 -8.84 -0.15 -27.71
C THR A 569 -9.47 0.97 -26.89
N THR A 570 -10.23 0.59 -25.85
CA THR A 570 -10.76 1.50 -24.84
C THR A 570 -9.97 1.45 -23.54
N ASN A 571 -8.90 0.64 -23.50
CA ASN A 571 -8.13 0.51 -22.28
C ASN A 571 -7.32 1.77 -21.98
N ILE A 572 -7.14 2.03 -20.70
CA ILE A 572 -6.55 3.27 -20.20
C ILE A 572 -5.40 2.92 -19.26
N SER A 573 -4.17 3.15 -19.71
CA SER A 573 -3.04 3.30 -18.79
C SER A 573 -3.11 4.69 -18.17
N SER A 574 -2.90 4.82 -16.86
CA SER A 574 -2.95 6.13 -16.18
C SER A 574 -1.84 6.33 -15.15
N SER A 575 -0.69 5.69 -15.40
CA SER A 575 0.50 5.79 -14.56
C SER A 575 0.93 7.24 -14.35
N GLY A 576 1.43 7.54 -13.15
CA GLY A 576 2.03 8.84 -12.85
C GLY A 576 3.51 8.89 -13.21
N TYR A 577 4.09 10.09 -13.16
CA TYR A 577 5.54 10.27 -13.23
C TYR A 577 6.20 9.87 -11.91
N ASP A 578 7.28 9.09 -12.00
CA ASP A 578 8.16 8.81 -10.86
C ASP A 578 9.08 10.00 -10.55
N GLU A 579 9.96 9.86 -9.54
CA GLU A 579 10.80 10.98 -9.12
C GLU A 579 11.85 11.37 -10.16
N LEU A 580 12.40 10.41 -10.92
CA LEU A 580 13.36 10.70 -11.98
C LEU A 580 12.71 11.49 -13.12
N CYS A 581 11.49 11.14 -13.52
CA CYS A 581 10.70 11.92 -14.47
C CYS A 581 10.50 13.36 -13.97
N ARG A 582 10.06 13.50 -12.71
CA ARG A 582 9.81 14.82 -12.12
C ARG A 582 11.09 15.64 -12.02
N GLN A 583 12.24 15.00 -11.74
CA GLN A 583 13.53 15.66 -11.75
C GLN A 583 13.87 16.19 -13.14
N LEU A 584 13.78 15.35 -14.17
CA LEU A 584 14.06 15.76 -15.56
C LEU A 584 13.11 16.88 -16.02
N ILE A 585 11.82 16.80 -15.68
CA ILE A 585 10.85 17.88 -15.94
C ILE A 585 11.28 19.21 -15.31
N ARG A 586 11.85 19.19 -14.11
CA ARG A 586 12.35 20.39 -13.42
C ARG A 586 13.69 20.88 -13.96
N GLU A 587 14.54 20.00 -14.46
CA GLU A 587 15.84 20.34 -15.05
C GLU A 587 15.70 21.04 -16.41
N PHE A 588 14.63 20.76 -17.15
CA PHE A 588 14.34 21.36 -18.45
C PHE A 588 13.08 22.23 -18.46
N PRO A 589 12.98 23.32 -17.66
CA PRO A 589 11.77 24.12 -17.57
C PRO A 589 11.38 24.80 -18.89
N GLU A 590 12.37 25.16 -19.70
CA GLU A 590 12.21 25.75 -21.04
C GLU A 590 12.53 24.74 -22.17
N GLY A 591 12.94 23.52 -21.81
CA GLY A 591 13.22 22.46 -22.78
C GLY A 591 11.95 21.71 -23.17
N LEU A 592 12.07 20.77 -24.10
CA LEU A 592 10.97 19.92 -24.53
C LEU A 592 11.25 18.47 -24.15
N ILE A 593 10.25 17.83 -23.56
CA ILE A 593 10.30 16.43 -23.17
C ILE A 593 9.19 15.69 -23.90
N LEU A 594 9.51 14.54 -24.50
CA LEU A 594 8.52 13.65 -25.08
C LEU A 594 8.14 12.58 -24.07
N ASP A 595 6.85 12.43 -23.80
CA ASP A 595 6.28 11.27 -23.12
C ASP A 595 5.67 10.35 -24.18
N ASN A 596 6.44 9.34 -24.60
CA ASN A 596 6.12 8.40 -25.68
C ASN A 596 5.32 7.22 -25.12
N GLY A 597 4.01 7.20 -25.37
CA GLY A 597 3.03 6.27 -24.79
C GLY A 597 2.53 6.77 -23.44
N CYS A 598 1.98 7.98 -23.43
CA CYS A 598 1.67 8.69 -22.19
C CYS A 598 0.44 8.15 -21.45
N GLY A 599 -0.41 7.33 -22.06
CA GLY A 599 -1.72 7.00 -21.52
C GLY A 599 -2.55 8.24 -21.14
N LEU A 600 -3.45 8.07 -20.18
CA LEU A 600 -4.26 9.12 -19.59
C LEU A 600 -3.56 9.71 -18.34
N ARG A 601 -3.13 10.97 -18.41
CA ARG A 601 -2.46 11.63 -17.28
C ARG A 601 -3.48 12.25 -16.34
N LYS A 602 -3.45 11.93 -15.04
CA LYS A 602 -4.46 12.35 -14.04
C LYS A 602 -4.42 13.84 -13.65
N TYR A 603 -3.25 14.45 -13.63
CA TYR A 603 -3.08 15.83 -13.20
C TYR A 603 -2.81 16.76 -14.39
N SER A 604 -2.92 18.07 -14.15
CA SER A 604 -2.71 19.08 -15.19
C SER A 604 -1.44 18.81 -15.97
N PRO A 605 -1.48 18.92 -17.31
CA PRO A 605 -0.32 18.66 -18.14
C PRO A 605 0.83 19.61 -17.76
N HIS A 606 2.07 19.13 -17.90
CA HIS A 606 3.25 19.99 -17.81
C HIS A 606 3.45 20.69 -19.16
N ALA A 607 3.73 22.00 -19.14
CA ALA A 607 3.86 22.78 -20.36
C ALA A 607 5.04 22.35 -21.24
N ASN A 608 6.11 21.83 -20.63
CA ASN A 608 7.32 21.34 -21.29
C ASN A 608 7.29 19.85 -21.64
N VAL A 609 6.21 19.12 -21.32
CA VAL A 609 6.08 17.69 -21.65
C VAL A 609 5.04 17.50 -22.74
N ILE A 610 5.45 17.00 -23.89
CA ILE A 610 4.59 16.63 -25.01
C ILE A 610 4.13 15.18 -24.84
N ASN A 611 2.83 14.98 -24.76
CA ASN A 611 2.18 13.70 -24.54
C ASN A 611 1.82 13.06 -25.88
N PHE A 612 2.44 11.93 -26.18
CA PHE A 612 2.22 11.15 -27.39
C PHE A 612 1.57 9.81 -27.05
N GLU A 613 0.50 9.45 -27.77
CA GLU A 613 -0.28 8.23 -27.48
C GLU A 613 -1.00 7.73 -28.74
N ILE A 614 -1.30 6.43 -28.80
CA ILE A 614 -2.09 5.83 -29.88
C ILE A 614 -3.59 6.09 -29.71
N VAL A 615 -4.01 6.42 -28.48
CA VAL A 615 -5.38 6.77 -28.10
C VAL A 615 -5.51 8.27 -27.82
N GLU A 616 -6.61 8.85 -28.31
CA GLU A 616 -6.91 10.28 -28.17
C GLU A 616 -7.61 10.57 -26.83
N TYR A 617 -6.82 10.70 -25.75
CA TYR A 617 -7.30 11.25 -24.49
C TYR A 617 -7.25 12.78 -24.49
N ALA A 618 -7.97 13.43 -23.58
CA ALA A 618 -7.86 14.89 -23.40
C ALA A 618 -6.42 15.36 -23.10
N THR A 619 -5.63 14.52 -22.44
CA THR A 619 -4.23 14.81 -22.15
C THR A 619 -3.28 14.51 -23.31
N THR A 620 -3.70 13.77 -24.33
CA THR A 620 -2.90 13.46 -25.53
C THR A 620 -2.75 14.71 -26.39
N ASP A 621 -1.53 15.08 -26.77
CA ASP A 621 -1.30 16.22 -27.66
C ASP A 621 -1.06 15.79 -29.10
N VAL A 622 -0.47 14.60 -29.28
CA VAL A 622 -0.20 14.03 -30.60
C VAL A 622 -0.61 12.56 -30.60
N VAL A 623 -1.46 12.18 -31.55
CA VAL A 623 -1.90 10.81 -31.75
C VAL A 623 -1.09 10.16 -32.87
N GLY A 624 -0.52 8.97 -32.66
CA GLY A 624 0.27 8.26 -33.68
C GLY A 624 0.83 6.91 -33.23
N ILE A 625 1.77 6.35 -34.01
CA ILE A 625 2.49 5.12 -33.67
C ILE A 625 3.98 5.40 -33.37
N GLY A 626 4.55 4.66 -32.41
CA GLY A 626 5.95 4.85 -31.99
C GLY A 626 6.97 4.51 -33.07
N GLU A 627 6.62 3.62 -34.00
CA GLU A 627 7.44 3.26 -35.15
C GLU A 627 7.59 4.39 -36.20
N LYS A 628 6.74 5.43 -36.15
CA LYS A 628 6.75 6.58 -37.07
C LYS A 628 6.39 7.87 -36.32
N LEU A 629 7.30 8.37 -35.50
CA LEU A 629 7.06 9.56 -34.69
C LEU A 629 6.95 10.81 -35.59
N PRO A 630 5.87 11.60 -35.50
CA PRO A 630 5.63 12.77 -36.36
C PRO A 630 6.39 14.01 -35.87
N PHE A 631 7.59 13.84 -35.31
CA PHE A 631 8.44 14.91 -34.82
C PHE A 631 9.72 15.03 -35.63
N GLN A 632 10.21 16.24 -35.82
CA GLN A 632 11.53 16.53 -36.38
C GLN A 632 12.64 15.87 -35.56
N SER A 633 13.81 15.69 -36.18
CA SER A 633 14.95 15.07 -35.51
C SER A 633 15.59 16.06 -34.51
N ASN A 634 16.15 15.54 -33.42
CA ASN A 634 16.89 16.33 -32.42
C ASN A 634 16.10 17.51 -31.82
N VAL A 635 14.85 17.30 -31.42
CA VAL A 635 13.98 18.37 -30.87
C VAL A 635 13.69 18.22 -29.37
N PHE A 636 13.83 17.02 -28.81
CA PHE A 636 13.57 16.78 -27.39
C PHE A 636 14.85 16.74 -26.57
N ASP A 637 14.85 17.46 -25.44
CA ASP A 637 15.90 17.43 -24.43
C ASP A 637 15.85 16.15 -23.58
N ALA A 638 14.66 15.57 -23.43
CA ALA A 638 14.50 14.23 -22.86
C ALA A 638 13.34 13.46 -23.52
N VAL A 639 13.40 12.13 -23.46
CA VAL A 639 12.30 11.24 -23.85
C VAL A 639 12.02 10.26 -22.73
N PHE A 640 10.74 10.10 -22.39
CA PHE A 640 10.20 9.11 -21.49
C PHE A 640 9.44 8.04 -22.28
N SER A 641 9.54 6.79 -21.88
CA SER A 641 8.67 5.73 -22.41
C SER A 641 8.49 4.63 -21.36
N PHE A 642 7.26 4.38 -20.94
CA PHE A 642 6.98 3.46 -19.83
C PHE A 642 5.96 2.42 -20.24
N ALA A 643 6.37 1.16 -20.24
CA ALA A 643 5.52 0.05 -20.61
C ALA A 643 4.90 0.23 -22.00
N VAL A 644 5.76 0.44 -23.02
CA VAL A 644 5.36 0.71 -24.41
C VAL A 644 6.05 -0.23 -25.38
N LEU A 645 7.36 -0.43 -25.25
CA LEU A 645 8.11 -1.22 -26.23
C LEU A 645 7.69 -2.70 -26.28
N GLU A 646 7.07 -3.22 -25.22
CA GLU A 646 6.45 -4.54 -25.20
C GLU A 646 5.18 -4.61 -26.05
N HIS A 647 4.51 -3.47 -26.27
CA HIS A 647 3.22 -3.38 -26.96
C HIS A 647 3.35 -2.96 -28.44
N VAL A 648 4.52 -2.47 -28.85
CA VAL A 648 4.83 -2.19 -30.27
C VAL A 648 5.26 -3.46 -31.01
N LYS A 649 4.93 -3.57 -32.29
CA LYS A 649 5.27 -4.75 -33.09
C LYS A 649 6.75 -4.78 -33.46
N ASN A 650 7.30 -3.59 -33.71
CA ASN A 650 8.69 -3.41 -34.07
C ASN A 650 9.39 -2.49 -33.04
N PRO A 651 9.83 -3.04 -31.89
CA PRO A 651 10.51 -2.26 -30.87
C PRO A 651 11.84 -1.67 -31.34
N PHE A 652 12.47 -2.26 -32.36
CA PHE A 652 13.71 -1.75 -32.93
C PHE A 652 13.49 -0.44 -33.69
N GLU A 653 12.44 -0.38 -34.52
CA GLU A 653 12.10 0.85 -35.24
C GLU A 653 11.58 1.95 -34.30
N CYS A 654 10.77 1.59 -33.31
CA CYS A 654 10.35 2.52 -32.26
C CYS A 654 11.56 3.10 -31.50
N ALA A 655 12.54 2.27 -31.14
CA ALA A 655 13.79 2.71 -30.50
C ALA A 655 14.58 3.67 -31.41
N GLN A 656 14.67 3.40 -32.72
CA GLN A 656 15.33 4.28 -33.68
C GLN A 656 14.65 5.64 -33.79
N GLU A 657 13.31 5.68 -33.83
CA GLU A 657 12.56 6.94 -33.84
C GLU A 657 12.75 7.73 -32.53
N ILE A 658 12.74 7.06 -31.37
CA ILE A 658 13.05 7.68 -30.06
C ILE A 658 14.44 8.35 -30.09
N ILE A 659 15.45 7.64 -30.58
CA ILE A 659 16.80 8.18 -30.70
C ILE A 659 16.84 9.35 -31.69
N ARG A 660 16.17 9.25 -32.83
CA ARG A 660 16.16 10.28 -33.85
C ARG A 660 15.58 11.61 -33.33
N VAL A 661 14.51 11.57 -32.53
CA VAL A 661 13.86 12.79 -32.01
C VAL A 661 14.59 13.38 -30.79
N LEU A 662 15.39 12.58 -30.09
CA LEU A 662 16.21 13.02 -28.96
C LEU A 662 17.39 13.87 -29.46
N LYS A 663 17.66 15.00 -28.79
CA LYS A 663 18.82 15.83 -29.08
C LYS A 663 20.14 15.12 -28.75
N PRO A 664 21.25 15.46 -29.42
CA PRO A 664 22.57 15.07 -28.95
C PRO A 664 22.80 15.59 -27.53
N GLY A 665 23.13 14.69 -26.61
CA GLY A 665 23.28 15.00 -25.18
C GLY A 665 21.97 15.05 -24.39
N GLY A 666 20.83 14.74 -25.02
CA GLY A 666 19.55 14.58 -24.34
C GLY A 666 19.48 13.28 -23.53
N THR A 667 18.48 13.20 -22.64
CA THR A 667 18.31 12.08 -21.71
C THR A 667 17.15 11.17 -22.14
N LEU A 668 17.42 9.89 -22.37
CA LEU A 668 16.39 8.86 -22.49
C LEU A 668 16.15 8.20 -21.13
N TYR A 669 14.90 8.13 -20.70
CA TYR A 669 14.48 7.30 -19.58
C TYR A 669 13.35 6.36 -20.01
N ILE A 670 13.57 5.06 -19.84
CA ILE A 670 12.69 4.02 -20.38
C ILE A 670 12.48 2.88 -19.38
N GLN A 671 11.25 2.38 -19.29
CA GLN A 671 10.91 1.19 -18.52
C GLN A 671 10.14 0.21 -19.39
N VAL A 672 10.51 -1.06 -19.29
CA VAL A 672 9.88 -2.18 -20.02
C VAL A 672 9.79 -3.40 -19.09
N PRO A 673 8.74 -4.21 -19.20
CA PRO A 673 8.54 -5.38 -18.36
C PRO A 673 9.51 -6.51 -18.74
N PHE A 674 9.92 -7.29 -17.74
CA PHE A 674 10.67 -8.53 -17.93
C PHE A 674 9.85 -9.78 -17.53
N LEU A 675 9.51 -9.91 -16.25
CA LEU A 675 8.78 -11.07 -15.71
C LEU A 675 7.34 -10.73 -15.31
N GLN A 676 6.83 -9.58 -15.73
CA GLN A 676 5.42 -9.29 -15.52
C GLN A 676 4.58 -10.27 -16.37
N PRO A 677 3.53 -10.89 -15.78
CA PRO A 677 2.56 -11.69 -16.54
C PRO A 677 2.05 -10.96 -17.78
N PHE A 678 1.59 -11.71 -18.78
CA PHE A 678 1.02 -11.12 -20.00
C PHE A 678 -0.15 -10.17 -19.67
N HIS A 679 -0.15 -8.96 -20.21
CA HIS A 679 -1.10 -7.90 -19.86
C HIS A 679 -1.43 -6.95 -21.03
N GLY A 680 -1.57 -7.50 -22.24
CA GLY A 680 -1.62 -6.73 -23.49
C GLY A 680 -2.66 -5.61 -23.59
N TYR A 681 -2.37 -4.60 -24.43
CA TYR A 681 -3.34 -3.57 -24.82
C TYR A 681 -3.06 -2.92 -26.19
N PRO A 682 -3.63 -3.41 -27.31
CA PRO A 682 -4.46 -4.61 -27.45
C PRO A 682 -3.64 -5.91 -27.42
N ASP A 683 -2.32 -5.83 -27.58
CA ASP A 683 -1.41 -6.98 -27.65
C ASP A 683 -0.17 -6.70 -26.78
N HIS A 684 0.54 -7.74 -26.34
CA HIS A 684 1.85 -7.68 -25.67
C HIS A 684 2.76 -8.65 -26.41
N TYR A 685 3.77 -8.12 -27.10
CA TYR A 685 4.63 -8.84 -28.02
C TYR A 685 5.95 -9.29 -27.38
N TYR A 686 6.55 -8.47 -26.51
CA TYR A 686 7.91 -8.70 -26.03
C TYR A 686 8.08 -8.41 -24.54
N ASN A 687 8.69 -9.34 -23.82
CA ASN A 687 9.29 -9.07 -22.52
C ASN A 687 10.80 -8.86 -22.71
N MET A 688 11.35 -7.82 -22.09
CA MET A 688 12.74 -7.42 -22.30
C MET A 688 13.60 -7.72 -21.06
N THR A 689 14.70 -8.46 -21.25
CA THR A 689 15.77 -8.50 -20.24
C THR A 689 16.54 -7.19 -20.23
N SER A 690 17.30 -6.94 -19.16
CA SER A 690 18.21 -5.78 -19.10
C SER A 690 19.22 -5.76 -20.26
N SER A 691 19.73 -6.93 -20.67
CA SER A 691 20.61 -7.05 -21.84
C SER A 691 19.89 -6.70 -23.15
N GLY A 692 18.64 -7.15 -23.32
CA GLY A 692 17.83 -6.81 -24.49
C GLY A 692 17.56 -5.30 -24.59
N LEU A 693 17.21 -4.68 -23.46
CA LEU A 693 16.99 -3.24 -23.39
C LEU A 693 18.26 -2.45 -23.72
N LYS A 694 19.40 -2.81 -23.14
CA LYS A 694 20.69 -2.17 -23.46
C LYS A 694 21.03 -2.30 -24.94
N ASN A 695 20.78 -3.47 -25.53
CA ASN A 695 21.09 -3.75 -26.93
C ASN A 695 20.29 -2.86 -27.90
N LEU A 696 19.07 -2.44 -27.55
CA LEU A 696 18.28 -1.54 -28.39
C LEU A 696 18.92 -0.16 -28.59
N PHE A 697 19.77 0.28 -27.65
CA PHE A 697 20.30 1.65 -27.63
C PHE A 697 21.83 1.72 -27.54
N ALA A 698 22.54 0.57 -27.57
CA ALA A 698 23.96 0.49 -27.26
C ALA A 698 24.85 1.27 -28.25
N GLU A 699 24.43 1.43 -29.49
CA GLU A 699 25.19 2.15 -30.52
C GLU A 699 25.00 3.68 -30.44
N ASP A 700 23.88 4.13 -29.87
CA ASP A 700 23.47 5.54 -29.89
C ASP A 700 23.59 6.23 -28.52
N LEU A 701 23.58 5.48 -27.41
CA LEU A 701 23.59 6.01 -26.05
C LEU A 701 24.79 5.55 -25.22
N ASN A 702 25.35 6.49 -24.47
CA ASN A 702 26.21 6.16 -23.33
C ASN A 702 25.32 5.81 -22.12
N ILE A 703 25.14 4.52 -21.85
CA ILE A 703 24.26 4.03 -20.79
C ILE A 703 24.86 4.35 -19.41
N ILE A 704 24.26 5.32 -18.71
CA ILE A 704 24.69 5.77 -17.38
C ILE A 704 24.29 4.76 -16.30
N GLU A 705 23.05 4.27 -16.35
CA GLU A 705 22.47 3.33 -15.39
C GLU A 705 21.48 2.39 -16.07
N CYS A 706 21.36 1.16 -15.58
CA CYS A 706 20.29 0.23 -15.94
C CYS A 706 20.07 -0.73 -14.76
N GLY A 707 18.89 -0.67 -14.15
CA GLY A 707 18.59 -1.37 -12.90
C GLY A 707 17.10 -1.63 -12.71
N VAL A 708 16.71 -1.94 -11.48
CA VAL A 708 15.33 -2.24 -11.09
C VAL A 708 14.84 -1.16 -10.11
N GLN A 709 13.80 -0.44 -10.50
CA GLN A 709 13.10 0.54 -9.66
C GLN A 709 12.07 -0.16 -8.75
N ASP A 710 11.57 0.54 -7.72
CA ASP A 710 10.58 -0.01 -6.77
C ASP A 710 9.33 -0.58 -7.45
N ALA A 711 8.82 0.10 -8.48
CA ALA A 711 7.67 -0.36 -9.28
C ALA A 711 7.96 -1.61 -10.13
N GLY A 712 9.25 -1.93 -10.34
CA GLY A 712 9.72 -3.11 -11.06
C GLY A 712 10.28 -4.20 -10.15
N ALA A 713 10.24 -4.03 -8.82
CA ALA A 713 10.83 -4.97 -7.87
C ALA A 713 10.21 -6.38 -8.02
N PRO A 714 10.99 -7.47 -7.83
CA PRO A 714 10.52 -8.85 -8.05
C PRO A 714 9.27 -9.26 -7.25
N ILE A 715 9.00 -8.58 -6.13
CA ILE A 715 7.80 -8.82 -5.33
C ILE A 715 6.49 -8.55 -6.09
N TRP A 716 6.49 -7.59 -7.02
CA TRP A 716 5.33 -7.30 -7.87
C TRP A 716 5.03 -8.46 -8.81
N CYS A 717 6.07 -9.03 -9.43
CA CYS A 717 5.97 -10.23 -10.26
C CYS A 717 5.41 -11.40 -9.44
N LEU A 718 5.99 -11.69 -8.26
CA LEU A 718 5.54 -12.80 -7.41
C LEU A 718 4.08 -12.62 -6.98
N SER A 719 3.71 -11.43 -6.52
CA SER A 719 2.36 -11.11 -6.08
C SER A 719 1.35 -11.23 -7.23
N TRP A 720 1.66 -10.65 -8.40
CA TRP A 720 0.79 -10.75 -9.57
C TRP A 720 0.63 -12.20 -10.00
N PHE A 721 1.73 -12.93 -10.15
CA PHE A 721 1.71 -14.33 -10.58
C PHE A 721 0.83 -15.18 -9.67
N LEU A 722 1.01 -15.11 -8.35
CA LEU A 722 0.22 -15.88 -7.38
C LEU A 722 -1.26 -15.48 -7.41
N ASN A 723 -1.57 -14.18 -7.50
CA ASN A 723 -2.95 -13.72 -7.56
C ASN A 723 -3.66 -14.16 -8.85
N SER A 724 -3.01 -14.05 -10.00
CA SER A 724 -3.55 -14.55 -11.27
C SER A 724 -3.74 -16.07 -11.23
N TYR A 725 -2.78 -16.79 -10.66
CA TYR A 725 -2.87 -18.25 -10.52
C TYR A 725 -4.07 -18.64 -9.67
N ILE A 726 -4.26 -17.98 -8.52
CA ILE A 726 -5.41 -18.18 -7.63
C ILE A 726 -6.73 -17.85 -8.34
N ARG A 727 -6.81 -16.75 -9.09
CA ARG A 727 -8.01 -16.36 -9.86
C ARG A 727 -8.35 -17.37 -10.93
N GLY A 728 -7.35 -18.03 -11.51
CA GLY A 728 -7.51 -19.07 -12.53
C GLY A 728 -8.02 -20.41 -11.99
N LEU A 729 -8.14 -20.59 -10.67
CA LEU A 729 -8.50 -21.87 -10.05
C LEU A 729 -9.94 -21.93 -9.55
N PRO A 730 -10.59 -23.11 -9.56
CA PRO A 730 -11.85 -23.32 -8.85
C PRO A 730 -11.71 -23.00 -7.35
N ALA A 731 -12.74 -22.39 -6.74
CA ALA A 731 -12.67 -21.84 -5.39
C ALA A 731 -12.13 -22.82 -4.32
N SER A 732 -12.53 -24.10 -4.38
CA SER A 732 -12.08 -25.14 -3.44
C SER A 732 -10.59 -25.48 -3.59
N ILE A 733 -10.05 -25.39 -4.80
CA ILE A 733 -8.64 -25.65 -5.11
C ILE A 733 -7.81 -24.39 -4.83
N ALA A 734 -8.32 -23.22 -5.20
CA ALA A 734 -7.73 -21.93 -4.86
C ALA A 734 -7.48 -21.82 -3.35
N GLN A 735 -8.44 -22.25 -2.53
CA GLN A 735 -8.28 -22.25 -1.06
C GLN A 735 -7.19 -23.22 -0.59
N LYS A 736 -7.05 -24.40 -1.20
CA LYS A 736 -5.96 -25.34 -0.90
C LYS A 736 -4.61 -24.74 -1.31
N PHE A 737 -4.53 -24.16 -2.50
CA PHE A 737 -3.32 -23.52 -3.03
C PHE A 737 -2.84 -22.37 -2.14
N LYS A 738 -3.76 -21.51 -1.68
CA LYS A 738 -3.46 -20.43 -0.70
C LYS A 738 -2.84 -20.92 0.61
N ASN A 739 -3.14 -22.16 1.00
CA ASN A 739 -2.62 -22.76 2.23
C ASN A 739 -1.29 -23.51 2.02
N MET A 740 -0.80 -23.64 0.78
CA MET A 740 0.50 -24.25 0.51
C MET A 740 1.62 -23.35 1.02
N LYS A 741 2.68 -23.96 1.54
CA LYS A 741 3.90 -23.27 1.93
C LYS A 741 4.73 -22.97 0.69
N VAL A 742 5.48 -21.87 0.73
CA VAL A 742 6.47 -21.55 -0.31
C VAL A 742 7.46 -22.71 -0.50
N SER A 743 7.86 -23.37 0.60
CA SER A 743 8.74 -24.54 0.54
C SER A 743 8.17 -25.70 -0.28
N GLU A 744 6.84 -25.84 -0.33
CA GLU A 744 6.19 -26.83 -1.19
C GLU A 744 6.23 -26.33 -2.65
N LEU A 745 5.91 -25.06 -2.90
CA LEU A 745 5.85 -24.52 -4.27
C LEU A 745 7.20 -24.49 -5.01
N ILE A 746 8.34 -24.45 -4.30
CA ILE A 746 9.69 -24.40 -4.90
C ILE A 746 10.29 -25.78 -5.21
N GLU A 747 9.57 -26.87 -4.91
CA GLU A 747 9.98 -28.22 -5.28
C GLU A 747 9.99 -28.41 -6.81
N HIS A 748 10.59 -29.52 -7.27
CA HIS A 748 10.74 -29.78 -8.70
C HIS A 748 9.38 -29.82 -9.45
N PRO A 749 9.17 -29.01 -10.51
CA PRO A 749 7.86 -28.85 -11.15
C PRO A 749 7.20 -30.14 -11.66
N THR A 750 7.98 -31.16 -12.03
CA THR A 750 7.44 -32.44 -12.50
C THR A 750 6.63 -33.19 -11.44
N LEU A 751 6.81 -32.89 -10.15
CA LEU A 751 6.01 -33.44 -9.05
C LEU A 751 4.57 -32.88 -9.06
N TYR A 752 4.35 -31.76 -9.76
CA TYR A 752 3.11 -31.01 -9.74
C TYR A 752 2.26 -31.13 -11.01
N LEU A 753 2.83 -31.62 -12.12
CA LEU A 753 2.14 -31.65 -13.42
C LEU A 753 0.78 -32.37 -13.39
N ALA A 754 0.60 -33.34 -12.50
CA ALA A 754 -0.65 -34.09 -12.33
C ALA A 754 -1.54 -33.59 -11.16
N LYS A 755 -1.14 -32.55 -10.43
CA LYS A 755 -1.92 -32.03 -9.29
C LYS A 755 -3.09 -31.19 -9.77
N ASP A 756 -4.16 -31.22 -8.99
CA ASP A 756 -5.39 -30.48 -9.28
C ASP A 756 -5.17 -28.98 -9.55
N PHE A 757 -4.26 -28.33 -8.81
CA PHE A 757 -3.95 -26.91 -9.00
C PHE A 757 -3.17 -26.60 -10.28
N VAL A 758 -2.60 -27.61 -10.96
CA VAL A 758 -1.98 -27.45 -12.28
C VAL A 758 -2.97 -27.84 -13.37
N VAL A 759 -3.63 -28.99 -13.23
CA VAL A 759 -4.53 -29.55 -14.26
C VAL A 759 -5.83 -28.74 -14.39
N GLN A 760 -6.29 -28.10 -13.31
CA GLN A 760 -7.54 -27.31 -13.29
C GLN A 760 -7.30 -25.80 -13.37
N LEU A 761 -6.07 -25.35 -13.63
CA LEU A 761 -5.81 -23.95 -13.90
C LEU A 761 -6.48 -23.56 -15.22
N SER A 762 -7.25 -22.47 -15.22
CA SER A 762 -8.00 -22.03 -16.40
C SER A 762 -7.07 -21.79 -17.61
N PRO A 763 -7.54 -22.04 -18.85
CA PRO A 763 -6.73 -21.78 -20.04
C PRO A 763 -6.23 -20.33 -20.13
N ALA A 764 -7.07 -19.36 -19.75
CA ALA A 764 -6.69 -17.95 -19.73
C ALA A 764 -5.55 -17.67 -18.73
N ALA A 765 -5.60 -18.25 -17.53
CA ALA A 765 -4.51 -18.10 -16.56
C ALA A 765 -3.24 -18.86 -16.97
N GLN A 766 -3.37 -20.00 -17.67
CA GLN A 766 -2.23 -20.72 -18.25
C GLN A 766 -1.52 -19.88 -19.32
N GLU A 767 -2.28 -19.21 -20.19
CA GLU A 767 -1.75 -18.31 -21.22
C GLU A 767 -1.11 -17.06 -20.59
N GLU A 768 -1.79 -16.42 -19.63
CA GLU A 768 -1.30 -15.23 -18.92
C GLU A 768 0.05 -15.49 -18.22
N LEU A 769 0.17 -16.67 -17.61
CA LEU A 769 1.30 -17.06 -16.75
C LEU A 769 2.25 -18.07 -17.43
N ALA A 770 2.16 -18.22 -18.75
CA ALA A 770 2.96 -19.19 -19.48
C ALA A 770 4.46 -18.94 -19.27
N SER A 771 5.19 -19.96 -18.82
CA SER A 771 6.65 -19.90 -18.74
C SER A 771 7.32 -20.06 -20.10
N VAL A 772 6.66 -20.76 -21.03
CA VAL A 772 7.11 -21.00 -22.40
C VAL A 772 5.90 -21.05 -23.33
N ASN A 773 5.96 -20.27 -24.41
CA ASN A 773 5.07 -20.41 -25.56
C ASN A 773 5.77 -21.20 -26.67
N TYR A 774 5.03 -21.99 -27.43
CA TYR A 774 5.54 -22.70 -28.59
C TYR A 774 4.71 -22.40 -29.84
N LEU A 775 5.36 -22.37 -31.00
CA LEU A 775 4.71 -22.17 -32.28
C LEU A 775 5.21 -23.22 -33.27
N VAL A 776 4.29 -23.91 -33.93
CA VAL A 776 4.58 -24.85 -35.04
C VAL A 776 3.94 -24.29 -36.30
N GLY A 777 4.77 -23.82 -37.22
CA GLY A 777 4.34 -23.24 -38.49
C GLY A 777 4.74 -24.10 -39.69
N LYS A 778 3.92 -24.09 -40.74
CA LYS A 778 4.35 -24.52 -42.08
C LYS A 778 4.64 -23.28 -42.91
N LYS A 779 5.77 -23.29 -43.61
CA LYS A 779 6.10 -22.23 -44.57
C LYS A 779 5.02 -22.19 -45.65
N ILE A 780 4.43 -21.01 -45.87
CA ILE A 780 3.44 -20.81 -46.93
C ILE A 780 4.16 -20.98 -48.28
N ALA A 781 3.58 -21.76 -49.19
CA ALA A 781 4.10 -21.90 -50.54
C ALA A 781 4.05 -20.54 -51.26
N PRO A 782 5.01 -20.22 -52.15
CA PRO A 782 4.92 -19.00 -52.95
C PRO A 782 3.57 -18.96 -53.66
N VAL A 783 2.82 -17.87 -53.50
CA VAL A 783 1.65 -17.63 -54.33
C VAL A 783 2.19 -17.32 -55.72
N ASN A 784 2.14 -18.28 -56.64
CA ASN A 784 2.36 -18.00 -58.06
C ASN A 784 1.20 -17.11 -58.52
N THR A 785 1.39 -15.79 -58.51
CA THR A 785 0.54 -14.88 -59.27
C THR A 785 0.77 -15.21 -60.74
N VAL A 786 -0.12 -16.02 -61.32
CA VAL A 786 -0.24 -16.13 -62.77
C VAL A 786 -0.77 -14.77 -63.21
N GLU A 787 0.09 -13.96 -63.82
CA GLU A 787 -0.35 -12.82 -64.63
C GLU A 787 -1.27 -13.40 -65.71
N GLU A 788 -2.57 -13.11 -65.62
CA GLU A 788 -3.46 -13.24 -66.77
C GLU A 788 -2.99 -12.22 -67.81
N ASP A 789 -2.15 -12.71 -68.71
CA ASP A 789 -1.82 -12.09 -69.97
C ASP A 789 -3.12 -11.97 -70.78
N THR A 790 -3.87 -10.88 -70.55
CA THR A 790 -4.93 -10.45 -71.47
C THR A 790 -4.28 -9.87 -72.71
N GLY A 791 -3.64 -10.75 -73.48
CA GLY A 791 -3.20 -10.49 -74.84
C GLY A 791 -4.42 -10.17 -75.70
N LEU A 792 -4.51 -8.91 -76.12
CA LEU A 792 -5.30 -8.49 -77.28
C LEU A 792 -4.89 -9.32 -78.50
N GLY A 793 -5.80 -10.15 -79.01
CA GLY A 793 -5.58 -10.95 -80.22
C GLY A 793 -6.86 -11.54 -80.80
N ASN A 794 -7.38 -10.84 -81.84
CA ASN A 794 -8.46 -11.14 -82.79
C ASN A 794 -9.90 -10.78 -82.42
#